data_AF-A0A2L0EKX2-F1
#
_entry.id   AF-A0A2L0EKX2-F1
#
_cell.length_a   1.000
_cell.length_b   1.000
_cell.length_c   1.000
_cell.angle_alpha   90.00
_cell.angle_beta   90.00
_cell.angle_gamma   90.00
#
_symmetry.space_group_name_H-M   'P 1'
#
loop_
_entity.id
_entity.type
_entity.pdbx_description
1 polymer ?
#
loop_
_entity_poly.entity_id
_entity_poly.type
_entity_poly.pdbx_seq_one_letter_code
_entity_poly.pdbx_strand_id
1 'polypeptide(L)'
;MSAPGSPPTPIDLARDLHRLVDAWRNGQQRRASGGWWALAGFSFQTLAFLLRFFERVQRHEQSPGEVVRLEQISDILHTEGDALVLIQVKRTLSDGVLKKAVEEAYWIVDTCRRAAPALVDRLRFQILTRFDQTTKVVSDLTIAGVVPGGDPASWSTTLARFDKVAVTKEADSAERLRELLWSDGIEDVDGLINRCLGELLLSFYAAGEAPPPDVGWKLEELFRCAARLPGTVLSVSSFEMALEPSDRGVLTGQRPRLLHFKRGYFRERPRIFQPLQRAFGQWRARLSRRDALESAKIPVFWISGRSGDGKSVLLLQLLADALRDHQDTRVLMASPEELPAVLRGLHRRTDTTAADRALIAVDDLYEVGDRDRWHTEIAAATMRFQEPPLAIVTCGPDDQKHQFVRRCGEDFDVTTHRIASLDTEEQGEFLAWFRDRTGNAPDPSDLTTHNSLVVQFVFEMSQRQRIPEFARRFGQRLDYLGMRAAVGTILAVNALYMNAPASLLQDDVQRDALSALAADLHFILHDDAMAPGGVRLAHSHLAWLLFIEWVDGPLDLALGLARAWARELGRVLRVTLSGGRPELASEILSRLLATPRLRWSGADADERQADAHEFFVELYRNHLLDGRPATPLLARWLEIASRLGTTKLAPDPLSLAVEAMSTGSEHVTGAVAEWVWRLSETRPLPAQKALREAAGVFLLARADRPGFAAAVSHIRKSFDTEDARSLADAYLREHHRDLDAYRVFSAVLPHSGARSAHIGYAMTWLSANGDSLPAHEVARLLAEAARGRMDVTNLVSRWIEAHETEDRAGHVAATLVKTNRRNEKVITLSSRWLDAHGDARQAQLVALALLHARVLVPDTLVRVRAWLVQQQAGWTIVATKLAKLESAGTTDPAALPASSKPSSSLLARIRAGPMNEGLLRSLSARLSATRGSAREVLDALITTYPGNADVSRFVIDWVRRSAGERNFIEVIATLVSHNPANAEARAVAITYLADLAADPRILKIAVALLKSDPTDVETRDKLISALLEAKPGPEHTTALAALLKVGERAGLRQENLLDLASRYIATPDLRGREIVLVSAVDATAADPAWVNTLLSFLESPDRESARRFAFARLGAALVRHPASAARCCVACSPQWRVFAAIAYGLESKPDAARELLLLLRPQDVSQVLQAWMKNRAAAGVEDAVVDVLARAVLRGDPYRALIAAVRNSPTLRARIGARVGKEIRADIEGTTASGRAPRARRRVDPRRQG
;
A
#
# COMPACT_ATOMS: atom_id res chain seq x y z
N MET A 1 -47.09 -23.02 74.01
CA MET A 1 -47.28 -23.41 72.60
C MET A 1 -48.10 -22.32 71.94
N SER A 2 -47.45 -21.46 71.15
CA SER A 2 -48.10 -20.41 70.37
C SER A 2 -47.58 -20.53 68.93
N ALA A 3 -48.50 -20.60 67.98
CA ALA A 3 -48.29 -21.02 66.60
C ALA A 3 -47.30 -20.12 65.81
N PRO A 4 -46.57 -20.66 64.81
CA PRO A 4 -45.68 -19.91 63.96
C PRO A 4 -46.45 -19.05 62.96
N GLY A 5 -45.91 -17.86 62.71
CA GLY A 5 -46.50 -16.76 61.95
C GLY A 5 -46.89 -17.10 60.51
N SER A 6 -47.85 -16.33 60.04
CA SER A 6 -48.36 -16.29 58.68
C SER A 6 -47.24 -16.30 57.63
N PRO A 7 -47.42 -16.97 56.48
CA PRO A 7 -46.45 -16.96 55.40
C PRO A 7 -46.18 -15.52 54.94
N PRO A 8 -44.93 -15.17 54.59
CA PRO A 8 -44.59 -13.85 54.11
C PRO A 8 -45.41 -13.53 52.85
N THR A 9 -46.11 -12.39 52.88
CA THR A 9 -46.80 -11.81 51.74
C THR A 9 -45.85 -11.78 50.53
N PRO A 10 -46.28 -12.19 49.32
CA PRO A 10 -45.44 -12.09 48.13
C PRO A 10 -44.97 -10.64 47.94
N ILE A 11 -43.65 -10.46 47.89
CA ILE A 11 -43.00 -9.16 47.75
C ILE A 11 -43.31 -8.62 46.35
N ASP A 12 -44.06 -7.53 46.30
CA ASP A 12 -44.26 -6.75 45.08
C ASP A 12 -43.12 -5.72 44.99
N LEU A 13 -42.02 -6.14 44.36
CA LEU A 13 -40.77 -5.38 44.24
C LEU A 13 -41.03 -3.96 43.71
N ALA A 14 -41.93 -3.81 42.75
CA ALA A 14 -42.27 -2.53 42.14
C ALA A 14 -42.97 -1.60 43.14
N ARG A 15 -43.92 -2.14 43.90
CA ARG A 15 -44.68 -1.38 44.92
C ARG A 15 -43.80 -0.95 46.09
N ASP A 16 -42.99 -1.85 46.61
CA ASP A 16 -42.11 -1.53 47.74
C ASP A 16 -40.99 -0.59 47.31
N LEU A 17 -40.51 -0.67 46.07
CA LEU A 17 -39.56 0.29 45.53
C LEU A 17 -40.21 1.68 45.41
N HIS A 18 -41.45 1.76 44.95
CA HIS A 18 -42.20 3.03 44.92
C HIS A 18 -42.28 3.68 46.30
N ARG A 19 -42.62 2.88 47.33
CA ARG A 19 -42.66 3.35 48.73
C ARG A 19 -41.30 3.87 49.20
N LEU A 20 -40.21 3.19 48.84
CA LEU A 20 -38.86 3.64 49.16
C LEU A 20 -38.53 4.96 48.45
N VAL A 21 -38.82 5.09 47.15
CA VAL A 21 -38.60 6.32 46.38
C VAL A 21 -39.37 7.49 47.00
N ASP A 22 -40.65 7.30 47.33
CA ASP A 22 -41.49 8.36 47.91
C ASP A 22 -41.00 8.76 49.31
N ALA A 23 -40.65 7.78 50.15
CA ALA A 23 -40.07 8.05 51.46
C ALA A 23 -38.71 8.74 51.38
N TRP A 24 -37.88 8.36 50.40
CA TRP A 24 -36.58 8.98 50.13
C TRP A 24 -36.74 10.43 49.71
N ARG A 25 -37.66 10.73 48.78
CA ARG A 25 -37.99 12.10 48.37
C ARG A 25 -38.46 12.95 49.53
N ASN A 26 -39.39 12.44 50.33
CA ASN A 26 -39.97 13.20 51.43
C ASN A 26 -38.99 13.40 52.60
N GLY A 27 -38.17 12.39 52.91
CA GLY A 27 -37.24 12.41 54.04
C GLY A 27 -35.86 13.01 53.74
N GLN A 28 -35.45 13.03 52.46
CA GLN A 28 -34.10 13.42 52.03
C GLN A 28 -34.15 14.32 50.78
N GLN A 29 -35.06 15.31 50.72
CA GLN A 29 -35.30 16.18 49.56
C GLN A 29 -34.03 16.66 48.85
N ARG A 30 -33.04 17.19 49.59
CA ARG A 30 -31.76 17.65 49.01
C ARG A 30 -30.95 16.55 48.31
N ARG A 31 -30.97 15.32 48.84
CA ARG A 31 -30.24 14.17 48.25
C ARG A 31 -31.01 13.56 47.09
N ALA A 32 -32.33 13.45 47.23
CA ALA A 32 -33.23 12.96 46.18
C ALA A 32 -33.17 13.83 44.91
N SER A 33 -33.11 15.16 45.06
CA SER A 33 -32.85 16.05 43.92
C SER A 33 -31.39 15.99 43.45
N GLY A 34 -30.45 15.74 44.37
CA GLY A 34 -29.01 15.79 44.12
C GLY A 34 -28.50 14.81 43.06
N GLY A 35 -29.01 13.56 43.03
CA GLY A 35 -28.58 12.56 42.04
C GLY A 35 -28.95 12.95 40.61
N TRP A 36 -30.16 13.46 40.39
CA TRP A 36 -30.63 13.92 39.09
C TRP A 36 -29.87 15.17 38.60
N TRP A 37 -29.62 16.14 39.49
CA TRP A 37 -28.81 17.33 39.15
C TRP A 37 -27.32 17.04 39.00
N ALA A 38 -26.79 15.98 39.64
CA ALA A 38 -25.40 15.56 39.48
C ALA A 38 -25.12 15.05 38.05
N LEU A 39 -26.09 14.36 37.42
CA LEU A 39 -26.01 13.96 36.02
C LEU A 39 -25.90 15.14 35.04
N ALA A 40 -26.38 16.33 35.42
CA ALA A 40 -26.25 17.56 34.62
C ALA A 40 -24.85 18.21 34.75
N GLY A 41 -24.13 17.95 35.85
CA GLY A 41 -22.88 18.64 36.19
C GLY A 41 -21.59 17.86 35.95
N PHE A 42 -21.66 16.53 35.75
CA PHE A 42 -20.47 15.68 35.67
C PHE A 42 -20.51 14.71 34.47
N SER A 43 -19.72 15.03 33.42
CA SER A 43 -19.63 14.24 32.19
C SER A 43 -19.36 12.74 32.39
N PHE A 44 -18.55 12.37 33.40
CA PHE A 44 -18.28 10.96 33.70
C PHE A 44 -19.53 10.20 34.17
N GLN A 45 -20.36 10.82 35.02
CA GLN A 45 -21.59 10.20 35.52
C GLN A 45 -22.61 10.05 34.38
N THR A 46 -22.81 11.09 33.57
CA THR A 46 -23.76 11.06 32.44
C THR A 46 -23.38 10.02 31.39
N LEU A 47 -22.08 9.85 31.12
CA LEU A 47 -21.59 8.86 30.15
C LEU A 47 -21.67 7.43 30.70
N ALA A 48 -21.38 7.24 32.00
CA ALA A 48 -21.58 5.95 32.67
C ALA A 48 -23.06 5.53 32.69
N PHE A 49 -23.97 6.50 32.86
CA PHE A 49 -25.41 6.30 32.71
C PHE A 49 -25.76 5.84 31.29
N LEU A 50 -25.42 6.63 30.26
CA LEU A 50 -25.75 6.30 28.88
C LEU A 50 -25.21 4.94 28.46
N LEU A 51 -23.99 4.58 28.88
CA LEU A 51 -23.41 3.26 28.66
C LEU A 51 -24.32 2.16 29.19
N ARG A 52 -24.69 2.21 30.47
CA ARG A 52 -25.54 1.17 31.09
C ARG A 52 -26.98 1.19 30.58
N PHE A 53 -27.49 2.36 30.20
CA PHE A 53 -28.79 2.50 29.55
C PHE A 53 -28.81 1.70 28.24
N PHE A 54 -27.86 1.96 27.34
CA PHE A 54 -27.81 1.25 26.06
C PHE A 54 -27.46 -0.23 26.19
N GLU A 55 -26.62 -0.62 27.16
CA GLU A 55 -26.35 -2.04 27.47
C GLU A 55 -27.66 -2.79 27.80
N ARG A 56 -28.58 -2.17 28.55
CA ARG A 56 -29.86 -2.80 28.92
C ARG A 56 -30.88 -2.77 27.80
N VAL A 57 -30.96 -1.67 27.07
CA VAL A 57 -31.84 -1.56 25.90
C VAL A 57 -31.47 -2.64 24.87
N GLN A 58 -30.18 -2.89 24.62
CA GLN A 58 -29.71 -3.96 23.73
C GLN A 58 -30.05 -5.37 24.23
N ARG A 59 -30.08 -5.60 25.54
CA ARG A 59 -30.42 -6.91 26.12
C ARG A 59 -31.93 -7.16 26.25
N HIS A 60 -32.76 -6.15 25.95
CA HIS A 60 -34.22 -6.20 26.12
C HIS A 60 -34.67 -6.59 27.55
N GLU A 61 -33.86 -6.28 28.56
CA GLU A 61 -34.10 -6.68 29.95
C GLU A 61 -35.22 -5.86 30.62
N GLN A 62 -35.40 -4.60 30.21
CA GLN A 62 -36.33 -3.63 30.82
C GLN A 62 -36.86 -2.65 29.77
N SER A 63 -38.04 -2.06 30.00
CA SER A 63 -38.53 -0.99 29.11
C SER A 63 -37.69 0.29 29.28
N PRO A 64 -37.44 1.09 28.22
CA PRO A 64 -36.61 2.29 28.29
C PRO A 64 -37.05 3.29 29.36
N GLY A 65 -38.37 3.43 29.55
CA GLY A 65 -38.94 4.28 30.60
C GLY A 65 -38.69 3.76 32.02
N GLU A 66 -38.61 2.44 32.22
CA GLU A 66 -38.25 1.85 33.51
C GLU A 66 -36.78 2.04 33.84
N VAL A 67 -35.88 1.93 32.85
CA VAL A 67 -34.44 2.13 33.05
C VAL A 67 -34.15 3.54 33.60
N VAL A 68 -34.84 4.57 33.11
CA VAL A 68 -34.69 5.96 33.60
C VAL A 68 -35.39 6.18 34.94
N ARG A 69 -36.54 5.53 35.18
CA ARG A 69 -37.28 5.66 36.46
C ARG A 69 -36.51 5.14 37.66
N LEU A 70 -35.62 4.17 37.46
CA LEU A 70 -34.85 3.55 38.52
C LEU A 70 -33.83 4.52 39.16
N GLU A 71 -33.42 5.60 38.49
CA GLU A 71 -32.32 6.48 38.96
C GLU A 71 -32.69 7.51 40.04
N GLN A 72 -33.81 7.33 40.74
CA GLN A 72 -34.35 8.31 41.70
C GLN A 72 -33.80 8.17 43.13
N ILE A 73 -33.09 7.07 43.43
CA ILE A 73 -32.54 6.78 44.78
C ILE A 73 -31.01 6.89 44.79
N SER A 74 -30.32 6.59 43.69
CA SER A 74 -28.86 6.61 43.56
C SER A 74 -28.47 7.01 42.14
N ASP A 75 -27.20 7.38 41.91
CA ASP A 75 -26.68 7.78 40.58
C ASP A 75 -27.07 6.77 39.47
N ILE A 76 -27.03 5.46 39.76
CA ILE A 76 -27.54 4.39 38.88
C ILE A 76 -28.24 3.33 39.74
N LEU A 77 -29.39 2.81 39.31
CA LEU A 77 -30.12 1.71 39.96
C LEU A 77 -30.46 0.61 38.95
N HIS A 78 -30.38 -0.65 39.39
CA HIS A 78 -30.87 -1.79 38.61
C HIS A 78 -31.19 -3.02 39.43
N THR A 79 -31.81 -4.00 38.76
CA THR A 79 -32.15 -5.30 39.34
C THR A 79 -31.18 -6.37 38.86
N GLU A 80 -30.63 -7.15 39.78
CA GLU A 80 -29.83 -8.34 39.49
C GLU A 80 -30.44 -9.53 40.24
N GLY A 81 -31.15 -10.40 39.53
CA GLY A 81 -31.98 -11.43 40.15
C GLY A 81 -33.09 -10.83 41.02
N ASP A 82 -33.08 -11.15 42.32
CA ASP A 82 -34.01 -10.59 43.31
C ASP A 82 -33.44 -9.37 44.06
N ALA A 83 -32.22 -8.94 43.76
CA ALA A 83 -31.54 -7.82 44.40
C ALA A 83 -31.72 -6.50 43.63
N LEU A 84 -31.72 -5.39 44.37
CA LEU A 84 -31.68 -4.02 43.87
C LEU A 84 -30.27 -3.47 44.08
N VAL A 85 -29.51 -3.31 43.00
CA VAL A 85 -28.13 -2.83 43.01
C VAL A 85 -28.11 -1.31 42.78
N LEU A 86 -27.70 -0.58 43.82
CA LEU A 86 -27.56 0.87 43.85
C LEU A 86 -26.08 1.24 43.69
N ILE A 87 -25.76 2.00 42.65
CA ILE A 87 -24.40 2.38 42.31
C ILE A 87 -24.22 3.87 42.50
N GLN A 88 -23.18 4.25 43.23
CA GLN A 88 -22.71 5.63 43.35
C GLN A 88 -21.53 5.83 42.41
N VAL A 89 -21.65 6.76 41.46
CA VAL A 89 -20.64 6.99 40.43
C VAL A 89 -19.81 8.21 40.82
N LYS A 90 -18.50 8.05 40.98
CA LYS A 90 -17.58 9.13 41.39
C LYS A 90 -16.32 9.07 40.54
N ARG A 91 -16.02 10.13 39.77
CA ARG A 91 -14.84 10.14 38.88
C ARG A 91 -13.52 9.86 39.63
N THR A 92 -13.36 10.47 40.81
CA THR A 92 -12.20 10.28 41.69
C THR A 92 -12.67 9.92 43.09
N LEU A 93 -12.22 8.78 43.61
CA LEU A 93 -12.56 8.27 44.93
C LEU A 93 -11.44 8.60 45.92
N SER A 94 -11.63 9.64 46.71
CA SER A 94 -10.79 9.97 47.87
C SER A 94 -11.48 9.52 49.16
N ASP A 95 -10.76 9.51 50.29
CA ASP A 95 -11.33 9.18 51.61
C ASP A 95 -12.62 9.95 51.92
N GLY A 96 -12.66 11.25 51.59
CA GLY A 96 -13.83 12.08 51.82
C GLY A 96 -15.01 11.71 50.91
N VAL A 97 -14.74 11.31 49.67
CA VAL A 97 -15.77 10.88 48.70
C VAL A 97 -16.31 9.50 49.06
N LEU A 98 -15.44 8.57 49.49
CA LEU A 98 -15.84 7.25 49.98
C LEU A 98 -16.77 7.37 51.19
N LYS A 99 -16.43 8.23 52.16
CA LYS A 99 -17.31 8.51 53.31
C LYS A 99 -18.68 9.00 52.89
N LYS A 100 -18.76 9.96 51.94
CA LYS A 100 -20.05 10.49 51.45
C LYS A 100 -20.88 9.41 50.74
N ALA A 101 -20.26 8.54 49.95
CA ALA A 101 -20.97 7.46 49.28
C ALA A 101 -21.55 6.45 50.29
N VAL A 102 -20.78 6.10 51.33
CA VAL A 102 -21.23 5.20 52.41
C VAL A 102 -22.29 5.87 53.30
N GLU A 103 -22.17 7.18 53.55
CA GLU A 103 -23.19 7.97 54.23
C GLU A 103 -24.52 7.93 53.47
N GLU A 104 -24.50 8.05 52.15
CA GLU A 104 -25.71 7.97 51.33
C GLU A 104 -26.34 6.58 51.37
N ALA A 105 -25.54 5.52 51.24
CA ALA A 105 -26.00 4.14 51.41
C ALA A 105 -26.65 3.91 52.78
N TYR A 106 -26.07 4.48 53.85
CA TYR A 106 -26.64 4.41 55.19
C TYR A 106 -28.04 5.03 55.25
N TRP A 107 -28.21 6.23 54.71
CA TRP A 107 -29.50 6.90 54.72
C TRP A 107 -30.55 6.16 53.88
N ILE A 108 -30.14 5.53 52.77
CA ILE A 108 -31.03 4.69 51.95
C ILE A 108 -31.49 3.47 52.75
N VAL A 109 -30.58 2.78 53.45
CA VAL A 109 -30.93 1.63 54.31
C VAL A 109 -31.83 2.03 55.46
N ASP A 110 -31.53 3.12 56.15
CA ASP A 110 -32.34 3.62 57.27
C ASP A 110 -33.75 4.03 56.81
N THR A 111 -33.87 4.66 55.62
CA THR A 111 -35.16 4.98 55.01
C THR A 111 -35.91 3.71 54.61
N CYS A 112 -35.21 2.73 54.02
CA CYS A 112 -35.77 1.45 53.60
C CYS A 112 -36.29 0.63 54.78
N ARG A 113 -35.55 0.58 55.90
CA ARG A 113 -36.01 -0.09 57.14
C ARG A 113 -37.31 0.48 57.67
N ARG A 114 -37.56 1.79 57.49
CA ARG A 114 -38.76 2.48 57.97
C ARG A 114 -39.94 2.37 57.00
N ALA A 115 -39.69 2.52 55.70
CA ALA A 115 -40.74 2.63 54.68
C ALA A 115 -41.05 1.32 53.94
N ALA A 116 -40.05 0.46 53.75
CA ALA A 116 -40.15 -0.76 52.95
C ALA A 116 -39.21 -1.87 53.50
N PRO A 117 -39.39 -2.34 54.75
CA PRO A 117 -38.44 -3.23 55.43
C PRO A 117 -38.19 -4.55 54.68
N ALA A 118 -39.16 -5.03 53.90
CA ALA A 118 -39.02 -6.23 53.08
C ALA A 118 -37.96 -6.10 51.96
N LEU A 119 -37.56 -4.88 51.57
CA LEU A 119 -36.53 -4.64 50.55
C LEU A 119 -35.12 -4.57 51.10
N VAL A 120 -34.95 -4.40 52.41
CA VAL A 120 -33.63 -4.18 53.02
C VAL A 120 -32.66 -5.31 52.68
N ASP A 121 -33.13 -6.55 52.70
CA ASP A 121 -32.31 -7.72 52.39
C ASP A 121 -31.95 -7.85 50.90
N ARG A 122 -32.67 -7.14 50.04
CA ARG A 122 -32.49 -7.11 48.59
C ARG A 122 -31.60 -5.96 48.13
N LEU A 123 -31.35 -4.94 48.95
CA LEU A 123 -30.45 -3.85 48.58
C LEU A 123 -29.00 -4.34 48.46
N ARG A 124 -28.31 -3.88 47.43
CA ARG A 124 -26.86 -4.05 47.23
C ARG A 124 -26.24 -2.72 46.84
N PHE A 125 -25.08 -2.39 47.40
CA PHE A 125 -24.39 -1.13 47.14
C PHE A 125 -23.04 -1.35 46.46
N GLN A 126 -22.77 -0.52 45.45
CA GLN A 126 -21.49 -0.45 44.75
C GLN A 126 -21.07 1.02 44.55
N ILE A 127 -19.77 1.24 44.42
CA ILE A 127 -19.17 2.53 44.09
C ILE A 127 -18.37 2.37 42.82
N LEU A 128 -18.71 3.15 41.80
CA LEU A 128 -18.02 3.14 40.52
C LEU A 128 -17.05 4.33 40.44
N THR A 129 -15.79 4.09 40.09
CA THR A 129 -14.78 5.15 39.95
C THR A 129 -13.84 4.96 38.78
N ARG A 130 -13.29 6.06 38.24
CA ARG A 130 -12.18 6.01 37.26
C ARG A 130 -10.82 6.06 37.96
N PHE A 131 -10.70 6.94 38.95
CA PHE A 131 -9.46 7.13 39.70
C PHE A 131 -9.72 6.83 41.17
N ASP A 132 -9.04 5.84 41.70
CA ASP A 132 -9.13 5.47 43.10
C ASP A 132 -7.85 5.90 43.81
N GLN A 133 -7.99 6.86 44.71
CA GLN A 133 -6.91 7.52 45.43
C GLN A 133 -6.95 7.21 46.93
N THR A 134 -7.95 6.44 47.39
CA THR A 134 -8.07 6.03 48.79
C THR A 134 -7.43 4.67 48.99
N THR A 135 -6.81 4.47 50.15
CA THR A 135 -6.35 3.15 50.61
C THR A 135 -7.37 2.46 51.52
N LYS A 136 -8.46 3.16 51.88
CA LYS A 136 -9.49 2.66 52.77
C LYS A 136 -10.53 1.86 51.99
N VAL A 137 -10.97 0.76 52.57
CA VAL A 137 -12.15 0.03 52.14
C VAL A 137 -13.37 0.42 52.98
N VAL A 138 -14.57 0.06 52.53
CA VAL A 138 -15.82 0.40 53.23
C VAL A 138 -15.82 -0.10 54.68
N SER A 139 -15.23 -1.27 54.95
CA SER A 139 -15.11 -1.84 56.30
C SER A 139 -14.18 -1.08 57.23
N ASP A 140 -13.31 -0.19 56.72
CA ASP A 140 -12.40 0.61 57.55
C ASP A 140 -13.10 1.85 58.15
N LEU A 141 -14.32 2.13 57.72
CA LEU A 141 -15.09 3.27 58.18
C LEU A 141 -15.85 2.95 59.47
N THR A 142 -15.97 3.94 60.34
CA THR A 142 -16.75 3.86 61.57
C THR A 142 -18.01 4.69 61.45
N ILE A 143 -19.10 4.25 62.11
CA ILE A 143 -20.37 4.96 62.11
C ILE A 143 -20.20 6.42 62.54
N ALA A 144 -19.46 6.70 63.62
CA ALA A 144 -19.22 8.05 64.11
C ALA A 144 -18.42 8.93 63.11
N GLY A 145 -17.60 8.31 62.26
CA GLY A 145 -16.80 8.98 61.25
C GLY A 145 -17.51 9.24 59.92
N VAL A 146 -18.73 8.71 59.75
CA VAL A 146 -19.56 8.81 58.53
C VAL A 146 -20.91 9.47 58.85
N VAL A 147 -21.61 9.01 59.88
CA VAL A 147 -22.91 9.51 60.35
C VAL A 147 -22.90 9.72 61.86
N PRO A 148 -22.49 10.91 62.35
CA PRO A 148 -22.50 11.20 63.78
C PRO A 148 -23.90 11.03 64.38
N GLY A 149 -24.05 10.18 65.40
CA GLY A 149 -25.34 9.87 66.02
C GLY A 149 -26.20 8.86 65.27
N GLY A 150 -25.65 8.16 64.27
CA GLY A 150 -26.38 7.12 63.53
C GLY A 150 -26.76 5.90 64.38
N ASP A 151 -27.86 5.25 64.00
CA ASP A 151 -28.30 3.95 64.50
C ASP A 151 -27.32 2.81 64.15
N PRO A 152 -26.75 2.09 65.15
CA PRO A 152 -25.86 0.95 64.93
C PRO A 152 -26.48 -0.20 64.12
N ALA A 153 -27.79 -0.44 64.24
CA ALA A 153 -28.44 -1.54 63.52
C ALA A 153 -28.50 -1.25 62.00
N SER A 154 -28.84 -0.02 61.63
CA SER A 154 -28.81 0.45 60.25
C SER A 154 -27.39 0.48 59.67
N TRP A 155 -26.40 0.83 60.49
CA TRP A 155 -24.98 0.79 60.07
C TRP A 155 -24.50 -0.63 59.76
N SER A 156 -24.73 -1.57 60.67
CA SER A 156 -24.37 -2.98 60.47
C SER A 156 -25.06 -3.55 59.23
N THR A 157 -26.34 -3.20 59.03
CA THR A 157 -27.08 -3.59 57.82
C THR A 157 -26.46 -2.99 56.56
N THR A 158 -26.10 -1.71 56.57
CA THR A 158 -25.49 -1.01 55.43
C THR A 158 -24.20 -1.67 54.99
N LEU A 159 -23.29 -1.96 55.93
CA LEU A 159 -22.04 -2.65 55.63
C LEU A 159 -22.27 -4.05 55.05
N ALA A 160 -23.28 -4.78 55.54
CA ALA A 160 -23.65 -6.09 55.04
C ALA A 160 -24.29 -6.06 53.63
N ARG A 161 -24.73 -4.90 53.14
CA ARG A 161 -25.29 -4.74 51.78
C ARG A 161 -24.29 -4.24 50.75
N PHE A 162 -23.09 -3.81 51.12
CA PHE A 162 -22.06 -3.58 50.12
C PHE A 162 -21.60 -4.92 49.54
N ASP A 163 -21.38 -4.95 48.22
CA ASP A 163 -20.83 -6.14 47.59
C ASP A 163 -19.42 -6.44 48.08
N LYS A 164 -19.00 -7.71 47.94
CA LYS A 164 -17.63 -8.13 48.27
C LYS A 164 -16.58 -7.25 47.60
N VAL A 165 -16.89 -6.76 46.40
CA VAL A 165 -16.12 -5.74 45.68
C VAL A 165 -16.93 -4.44 45.67
N ALA A 166 -16.91 -3.74 46.80
CA ALA A 166 -17.70 -2.53 47.02
C ALA A 166 -17.28 -1.35 46.10
N VAL A 167 -16.03 -1.33 45.64
CA VAL A 167 -15.49 -0.30 44.74
C VAL A 167 -15.04 -0.96 43.44
N THR A 168 -15.64 -0.55 42.33
CA THR A 168 -15.28 -1.01 40.98
C THR A 168 -14.57 0.12 40.25
N LYS A 169 -13.36 -0.16 39.76
CA LYS A 169 -12.67 0.76 38.85
C LYS A 169 -13.13 0.48 37.42
N GLU A 170 -13.68 1.49 36.77
CA GLU A 170 -14.10 1.40 35.37
C GLU A 170 -13.18 2.24 34.48
N ALA A 171 -12.92 1.73 33.27
CA ALA A 171 -12.26 2.48 32.20
C ALA A 171 -13.09 3.72 31.79
N ASP A 172 -12.60 4.51 30.84
CA ASP A 172 -13.33 5.71 30.40
C ASP A 172 -14.71 5.32 29.82
N SER A 173 -15.79 5.64 30.54
CA SER A 173 -17.16 5.32 30.11
C SER A 173 -17.50 5.95 28.75
N ALA A 174 -16.82 7.05 28.37
CA ALA A 174 -16.94 7.63 27.04
C ALA A 174 -16.47 6.65 25.95
N GLU A 175 -15.35 5.98 26.17
CA GLU A 175 -14.74 5.06 25.22
C GLU A 175 -15.57 3.78 25.11
N ARG A 176 -15.97 3.20 26.25
CA ARG A 176 -16.87 2.03 26.28
C ARG A 176 -18.22 2.32 25.62
N LEU A 177 -18.79 3.51 25.84
CA LEU A 177 -20.05 3.90 25.19
C LEU A 177 -19.87 4.01 23.68
N ARG A 178 -18.75 4.61 23.22
CA ARG A 178 -18.45 4.66 21.79
C ARG A 178 -18.29 3.27 21.20
N GLU A 179 -17.67 2.34 21.92
CA GLU A 179 -17.51 0.95 21.49
C GLU A 179 -18.83 0.22 21.39
N LEU A 180 -19.71 0.40 22.38
CA LEU A 180 -21.05 -0.19 22.38
C LEU A 180 -21.86 0.28 21.17
N LEU A 181 -21.93 1.61 20.96
CA LEU A 181 -22.69 2.21 19.86
C LEU A 181 -22.05 1.87 18.50
N TRP A 182 -20.73 1.83 18.43
CA TRP A 182 -20.02 1.35 17.25
C TRP A 182 -20.36 -0.11 16.94
N SER A 183 -20.41 -0.97 17.95
CA SER A 183 -20.75 -2.39 17.81
C SER A 183 -22.19 -2.59 17.30
N ASP A 184 -23.08 -1.63 17.55
CA ASP A 184 -24.43 -1.59 16.98
C ASP A 184 -24.47 -1.06 15.52
N GLY A 185 -23.31 -0.72 14.97
CA GLY A 185 -23.13 -0.21 13.62
C GLY A 185 -23.43 1.27 13.46
N ILE A 186 -23.53 2.07 14.53
CA ILE A 186 -23.87 3.51 14.40
C ILE A 186 -22.78 4.27 13.61
N GLU A 187 -23.19 5.00 12.56
CA GLU A 187 -22.29 5.77 11.68
C GLU A 187 -21.68 6.98 12.40
N ASP A 188 -22.51 7.75 13.09
CA ASP A 188 -22.15 8.99 13.80
C ASP A 188 -22.34 8.81 15.31
N VAL A 189 -21.40 8.07 15.91
CA VAL A 189 -21.41 7.74 17.34
C VAL A 189 -21.37 9.00 18.20
N ASP A 190 -20.43 9.91 17.94
CA ASP A 190 -20.27 11.11 18.75
C ASP A 190 -21.47 12.06 18.58
N GLY A 191 -22.02 12.20 17.37
CA GLY A 191 -23.25 12.95 17.16
C GLY A 191 -24.46 12.32 17.86
N LEU A 192 -24.58 10.99 17.91
CA LEU A 192 -25.62 10.33 18.69
C LEU A 192 -25.43 10.59 20.19
N ILE A 193 -24.22 10.42 20.73
CA ILE A 193 -23.92 10.72 22.14
C ILE A 193 -24.28 12.17 22.46
N ASN A 194 -23.88 13.12 21.62
CA ASN A 194 -24.19 14.54 21.81
C ASN A 194 -25.69 14.85 21.78
N ARG A 195 -26.46 14.20 20.89
CA ARG A 195 -27.93 14.32 20.87
C ARG A 195 -28.55 13.73 22.14
N CYS A 196 -28.10 12.56 22.58
CA CYS A 196 -28.57 11.93 23.82
C CYS A 196 -28.25 12.79 25.06
N LEU A 197 -27.04 13.34 25.13
CA LEU A 197 -26.65 14.29 26.17
C LEU A 197 -27.51 15.56 26.12
N GLY A 198 -27.81 16.06 24.91
CA GLY A 198 -28.71 17.19 24.70
C GLY A 198 -30.11 16.92 25.23
N GLU A 199 -30.70 15.76 24.94
CA GLU A 199 -32.01 15.36 25.47
C GLU A 199 -32.01 15.22 26.99
N LEU A 200 -30.95 14.63 27.56
CA LEU A 200 -30.79 14.57 29.02
C LEU A 200 -30.72 15.98 29.62
N LEU A 201 -29.91 16.86 29.05
CA LEU A 201 -29.78 18.26 29.49
C LEU A 201 -31.11 19.02 29.41
N LEU A 202 -31.84 18.91 28.30
CA LEU A 202 -33.16 19.52 28.13
C LEU A 202 -34.16 18.99 29.15
N SER A 203 -34.12 17.70 29.46
CA SER A 203 -34.97 17.10 30.48
C SER A 203 -34.67 17.61 31.89
N PHE A 204 -33.40 17.97 32.19
CA PHE A 204 -33.04 18.62 33.46
C PHE A 204 -33.62 20.03 33.59
N TYR A 205 -33.72 20.78 32.49
CA TYR A 205 -34.29 22.13 32.51
C TYR A 205 -35.81 22.16 32.50
N ALA A 206 -36.46 21.19 31.83
CA ALA A 206 -37.90 21.16 31.67
C ALA A 206 -38.65 20.58 32.88
N ALA A 207 -38.00 19.71 33.66
CA ALA A 207 -38.61 19.02 34.78
C ALA A 207 -38.20 19.64 36.12
N GLY A 208 -39.17 19.90 37.00
CA GLY A 208 -38.91 20.39 38.36
C GLY A 208 -38.10 19.39 39.19
N GLU A 209 -38.77 18.48 39.91
CA GLU A 209 -38.14 17.57 40.90
C GLU A 209 -37.93 16.12 40.40
N ALA A 210 -38.34 15.74 39.18
CA ALA A 210 -38.22 14.36 38.68
C ALA A 210 -38.11 14.24 37.14
N PRO A 211 -37.31 13.30 36.59
CA PRO A 211 -37.26 13.02 35.16
C PRO A 211 -38.64 12.69 34.59
N PRO A 212 -39.02 13.26 33.44
CA PRO A 212 -40.23 12.84 32.78
C PRO A 212 -39.99 11.44 32.16
N PRO A 213 -40.95 10.50 32.30
CA PRO A 213 -40.76 9.10 31.90
C PRO A 213 -40.58 8.90 30.38
N ASP A 214 -40.76 9.94 29.58
CA ASP A 214 -40.56 9.96 28.13
C ASP A 214 -39.06 10.06 27.72
N VAL A 215 -38.17 10.50 28.61
CA VAL A 215 -36.73 10.65 28.31
C VAL A 215 -36.12 9.33 27.86
N GLY A 216 -36.43 8.22 28.55
CA GLY A 216 -35.94 6.90 28.16
C GLY A 216 -36.40 6.49 26.76
N TRP A 217 -37.64 6.80 26.40
CA TRP A 217 -38.19 6.54 25.07
C TRP A 217 -37.54 7.42 24.00
N LYS A 218 -37.26 8.70 24.30
CA LYS A 218 -36.54 9.60 23.40
C LYS A 218 -35.10 9.14 23.16
N LEU A 219 -34.40 8.69 24.19
CA LEU A 219 -33.05 8.14 24.06
C LEU A 219 -33.04 6.86 23.20
N GLU A 220 -34.02 5.97 23.41
CA GLU A 220 -34.18 4.78 22.57
C GLU A 220 -34.56 5.15 21.12
N GLU A 221 -35.42 6.15 20.92
CA GLU A 221 -35.81 6.66 19.60
C GLU A 221 -34.60 7.22 18.86
N LEU A 222 -33.79 8.07 19.50
CA LEU A 222 -32.54 8.59 18.94
C LEU A 222 -31.60 7.46 18.51
N PHE A 223 -31.49 6.41 19.31
CA PHE A 223 -30.67 5.23 19.02
C PHE A 223 -31.24 4.38 17.88
N ARG A 224 -32.56 4.16 17.82
CA ARG A 224 -33.21 3.42 16.74
C ARG A 224 -33.11 4.16 15.41
N CYS A 225 -33.32 5.48 15.43
CA CYS A 225 -33.28 6.35 14.25
C CYS A 225 -31.86 6.71 13.80
N ALA A 226 -30.83 6.38 14.59
CA ALA A 226 -29.45 6.64 14.21
C ALA A 226 -29.06 5.86 12.94
N ALA A 227 -28.43 6.56 12.00
CA ALA A 227 -27.91 5.96 10.78
C ALA A 227 -26.86 4.89 11.12
N ARG A 228 -26.92 3.75 10.45
CA ARG A 228 -25.99 2.63 10.61
C ARG A 228 -25.10 2.48 9.41
N LEU A 229 -23.83 2.16 9.66
CA LEU A 229 -22.90 1.71 8.64
C LEU A 229 -23.39 0.39 8.05
N PRO A 230 -23.25 0.21 6.74
CA PRO A 230 -23.49 -1.08 6.12
C PRO A 230 -22.44 -2.09 6.59
N GLY A 231 -22.82 -3.38 6.59
CA GLY A 231 -22.01 -4.47 7.11
C GLY A 231 -22.38 -4.89 8.54
N THR A 232 -21.50 -5.68 9.16
CA THR A 232 -21.70 -6.28 10.50
C THR A 232 -20.44 -6.09 11.33
N VAL A 233 -20.57 -5.48 12.50
CA VAL A 233 -19.44 -5.38 13.44
C VAL A 233 -19.22 -6.72 14.11
N LEU A 234 -17.97 -7.15 14.15
CA LEU A 234 -17.56 -8.43 14.70
C LEU A 234 -16.95 -8.26 16.09
N SER A 235 -17.33 -9.16 16.98
CA SER A 235 -16.85 -9.31 18.35
C SER A 235 -16.33 -10.72 18.59
N VAL A 236 -15.74 -11.01 19.76
CA VAL A 236 -15.39 -12.39 20.15
C VAL A 236 -16.61 -13.31 20.12
N SER A 237 -17.77 -12.84 20.60
CA SER A 237 -19.05 -13.59 20.57
C SER A 237 -19.60 -13.84 19.16
N SER A 238 -19.12 -13.08 18.17
CA SER A 238 -19.40 -13.35 16.76
C SER A 238 -18.77 -14.67 16.27
N PHE A 239 -17.79 -15.21 17.00
CA PHE A 239 -17.07 -16.45 16.63
C PHE A 239 -17.23 -17.60 17.63
N GLU A 240 -18.05 -17.44 18.67
CA GLU A 240 -18.37 -18.52 19.62
C GLU A 240 -19.07 -19.68 18.91
N MET A 241 -18.55 -20.90 19.10
CA MET A 241 -19.13 -22.11 18.52
C MET A 241 -20.45 -22.45 19.21
N ALA A 242 -21.41 -22.98 18.45
CA ALA A 242 -22.64 -23.52 19.02
C ALA A 242 -22.33 -24.73 19.91
N LEU A 243 -22.91 -24.76 21.12
CA LEU A 243 -22.68 -25.80 22.14
C LEU A 243 -23.00 -27.23 21.65
N GLU A 244 -23.93 -27.36 20.70
CA GLU A 244 -24.28 -28.62 20.03
C GLU A 244 -24.43 -28.32 18.52
N PRO A 245 -23.51 -28.73 17.65
CA PRO A 245 -23.70 -28.62 16.21
C PRO A 245 -24.82 -29.59 15.82
N SER A 246 -26.05 -29.07 15.67
CA SER A 246 -27.22 -29.86 15.23
C SER A 246 -27.02 -30.48 13.84
N ASP A 247 -26.03 -30.00 13.08
CA ASP A 247 -25.66 -30.47 11.76
C ASP A 247 -24.19 -30.96 11.75
N ARG A 248 -24.00 -32.22 11.31
CA ARG A 248 -22.70 -32.89 11.12
C ARG A 248 -22.20 -32.85 9.67
N GLY A 249 -22.87 -32.09 8.81
CA GLY A 249 -22.52 -31.92 7.41
C GLY A 249 -21.23 -31.13 7.18
N VAL A 250 -20.87 -31.06 5.91
CA VAL A 250 -19.81 -30.19 5.37
C VAL A 250 -20.44 -29.13 4.47
N LEU A 251 -19.77 -27.98 4.34
CA LEU A 251 -20.26 -26.93 3.45
C LEU A 251 -19.81 -27.21 2.02
N THR A 252 -20.78 -27.45 1.13
CA THR A 252 -20.59 -27.47 -0.32
C THR A 252 -21.66 -26.61 -0.99
N GLY A 253 -21.29 -25.96 -2.08
CA GLY A 253 -22.18 -25.19 -2.97
C GLY A 253 -22.51 -23.79 -2.47
N GLN A 254 -21.88 -23.35 -1.38
CA GLN A 254 -22.25 -22.12 -0.71
C GLN A 254 -21.03 -21.31 -0.30
N ARG A 255 -21.18 -19.98 -0.30
CA ARG A 255 -20.18 -19.05 0.20
C ARG A 255 -20.00 -19.24 1.72
N PRO A 256 -18.76 -19.33 2.23
CA PRO A 256 -18.51 -19.34 3.67
C PRO A 256 -19.13 -18.11 4.35
N ARG A 257 -19.80 -18.31 5.48
CA ARG A 257 -20.44 -17.25 6.29
C ARG A 257 -20.07 -17.45 7.76
N LEU A 258 -20.23 -16.40 8.55
CA LEU A 258 -20.00 -16.46 10.00
C LEU A 258 -20.81 -17.57 10.68
N LEU A 259 -22.07 -17.76 10.28
CA LEU A 259 -22.92 -18.86 10.79
C LEU A 259 -22.31 -20.25 10.52
N HIS A 260 -21.68 -20.45 9.36
CA HIS A 260 -21.02 -21.72 9.03
C HIS A 260 -19.78 -21.96 9.90
N PHE A 261 -19.06 -20.88 10.23
CA PHE A 261 -17.96 -20.93 11.18
C PHE A 261 -18.46 -21.38 12.57
N LYS A 262 -19.51 -20.74 13.09
CA LYS A 262 -20.12 -21.09 14.40
C LYS A 262 -20.59 -22.53 14.51
N ARG A 263 -21.02 -23.12 13.38
CA ARG A 263 -21.50 -24.51 13.29
C ARG A 263 -20.38 -25.53 13.05
N GLY A 264 -19.13 -25.09 12.93
CA GLY A 264 -17.98 -26.00 12.78
C GLY A 264 -17.87 -26.69 11.41
N TYR A 265 -18.38 -26.09 10.33
CA TYR A 265 -18.27 -26.68 8.98
C TYR A 265 -16.87 -26.62 8.36
N PHE A 266 -15.91 -25.97 9.02
CA PHE A 266 -14.59 -25.72 8.47
C PHE A 266 -13.51 -26.41 9.27
N ARG A 267 -12.58 -27.06 8.56
CA ARG A 267 -11.36 -27.61 9.14
C ARG A 267 -10.34 -26.51 9.40
N GLU A 268 -9.66 -26.57 10.54
CA GLU A 268 -8.45 -25.76 10.78
C GLU A 268 -7.26 -26.23 9.93
N ARG A 269 -6.44 -25.29 9.47
CA ARG A 269 -5.28 -25.54 8.60
C ARG A 269 -4.00 -24.98 9.22
N PRO A 270 -3.51 -25.55 10.34
CA PRO A 270 -2.47 -24.92 11.17
C PRO A 270 -1.19 -24.60 10.41
N ARG A 271 -0.77 -25.47 9.47
CA ARG A 271 0.45 -25.30 8.65
C ARG A 271 0.43 -24.04 7.79
N ILE A 272 -0.75 -23.64 7.30
CA ILE A 272 -0.95 -22.45 6.48
C ILE A 272 -1.36 -21.26 7.34
N PHE A 273 -2.16 -21.52 8.38
CA PHE A 273 -2.65 -20.49 9.28
C PHE A 273 -1.54 -19.85 10.10
N GLN A 274 -0.57 -20.61 10.62
CA GLN A 274 0.52 -20.04 11.41
C GLN A 274 1.43 -19.05 10.63
N PRO A 275 1.88 -19.36 9.39
CA PRO A 275 2.53 -18.36 8.54
C PRO A 275 1.65 -17.14 8.23
N LEU A 276 0.35 -17.34 7.98
CA LEU A 276 -0.62 -16.28 7.72
C LEU A 276 -0.76 -15.35 8.94
N GLN A 277 -0.96 -15.91 10.12
CA GLN A 277 -1.08 -15.21 11.40
C GLN A 277 0.19 -14.37 11.68
N ARG A 278 1.38 -14.96 11.49
CA ARG A 278 2.65 -14.22 11.63
C ARG A 278 2.77 -13.07 10.62
N ALA A 279 2.40 -13.29 9.36
CA ALA A 279 2.44 -12.26 8.34
C ALA A 279 1.44 -11.12 8.64
N PHE A 280 0.25 -11.46 9.10
CA PHE A 280 -0.76 -10.51 9.53
C PHE A 280 -0.31 -9.68 10.74
N GLY A 281 0.23 -10.33 11.77
CA GLY A 281 0.78 -9.65 12.95
C GLY A 281 1.94 -8.70 12.60
N GLN A 282 2.84 -9.12 11.70
CA GLN A 282 3.90 -8.24 11.20
C GLN A 282 3.37 -7.04 10.42
N TRP A 283 2.35 -7.26 9.58
CA TRP A 283 1.69 -6.18 8.83
C TRP A 283 1.01 -5.21 9.79
N ARG A 284 0.22 -5.70 10.75
CA ARG A 284 -0.46 -4.89 11.77
C ARG A 284 0.54 -4.09 12.61
N ALA A 285 1.66 -4.69 13.02
CA ALA A 285 2.71 -3.99 13.77
C ALA A 285 3.38 -2.86 12.98
N ARG A 286 3.34 -2.90 11.64
CA ARG A 286 3.80 -1.78 10.79
C ARG A 286 2.79 -0.64 10.75
N LEU A 287 1.48 -0.94 10.81
CA LEU A 287 0.43 0.08 10.83
C LEU A 287 0.54 1.01 12.05
N SER A 288 1.01 0.49 13.18
CA SER A 288 1.22 1.26 14.41
C SER A 288 2.47 2.15 14.38
N ARG A 289 3.36 2.02 13.38
CA ARG A 289 4.58 2.85 13.28
C ARG A 289 4.27 4.14 12.52
N ARG A 290 4.63 5.29 13.11
CA ARG A 290 4.46 6.63 12.51
C ARG A 290 5.05 6.76 11.10
N ASP A 291 6.15 6.05 10.80
CA ASP A 291 6.80 6.12 9.48
C ASP A 291 5.98 5.46 8.35
N ALA A 292 4.99 4.60 8.68
CA ALA A 292 4.05 4.05 7.69
C ALA A 292 2.96 5.06 7.26
N LEU A 293 2.88 6.23 7.92
CA LEU A 293 1.89 7.28 7.64
C LEU A 293 2.27 8.20 6.47
N GLU A 294 3.47 8.06 5.89
CA GLU A 294 3.87 8.87 4.74
C GLU A 294 3.09 8.54 3.46
N SER A 295 2.43 7.37 3.42
CA SER A 295 1.56 6.97 2.32
C SER A 295 0.11 7.35 2.64
N ALA A 296 -0.47 8.26 1.84
CA ALA A 296 -1.89 8.60 1.88
C ALA A 296 -2.82 7.43 1.43
N LYS A 297 -2.27 6.23 1.22
CA LYS A 297 -2.98 5.06 0.70
C LYS A 297 -3.56 4.20 1.81
N ILE A 298 -4.75 3.64 1.59
CA ILE A 298 -5.38 2.68 2.50
C ILE A 298 -4.59 1.37 2.50
N PRO A 299 -4.08 0.90 3.65
CA PRO A 299 -3.40 -0.38 3.74
C PRO A 299 -4.37 -1.53 3.55
N VAL A 300 -3.98 -2.51 2.73
CA VAL A 300 -4.76 -3.72 2.45
C VAL A 300 -3.89 -4.94 2.71
N PHE A 301 -4.34 -5.84 3.58
CA PHE A 301 -3.78 -7.18 3.74
C PHE A 301 -4.58 -8.17 2.90
N TRP A 302 -3.95 -8.74 1.88
CA TRP A 302 -4.58 -9.59 0.89
C TRP A 302 -4.14 -11.06 1.03
N ILE A 303 -5.07 -11.93 1.39
CA ILE A 303 -4.89 -13.39 1.36
C ILE A 303 -5.08 -13.85 -0.10
N SER A 304 -3.99 -14.16 -0.78
CA SER A 304 -3.99 -14.53 -2.20
C SER A 304 -3.79 -16.03 -2.43
N GLY A 305 -4.22 -16.53 -3.58
CA GLY A 305 -4.15 -17.95 -3.95
C GLY A 305 -5.09 -18.25 -5.11
N ARG A 306 -5.31 -19.52 -5.45
CA ARG A 306 -6.30 -19.87 -6.50
C ARG A 306 -7.71 -19.73 -5.93
N SER A 307 -8.69 -19.52 -6.81
CA SER A 307 -10.09 -19.65 -6.39
C SER A 307 -10.36 -21.10 -5.96
N GLY A 308 -11.00 -21.30 -4.81
CA GLY A 308 -11.24 -22.64 -4.26
C GLY A 308 -10.19 -23.20 -3.28
N ASP A 309 -9.07 -22.50 -3.02
CA ASP A 309 -8.05 -22.94 -2.04
C ASP A 309 -8.42 -22.64 -0.56
N GLY A 310 -9.67 -22.23 -0.26
CA GLY A 310 -10.14 -22.00 1.11
C GLY A 310 -9.80 -20.62 1.74
N LYS A 311 -9.53 -19.60 0.92
CA LYS A 311 -9.13 -18.26 1.40
C LYS A 311 -10.17 -17.58 2.30
N SER A 312 -11.45 -17.62 1.95
CA SER A 312 -12.54 -17.04 2.76
C SER A 312 -12.67 -17.69 4.13
N VAL A 313 -12.41 -19.00 4.23
CA VAL A 313 -12.35 -19.71 5.52
C VAL A 313 -11.17 -19.24 6.36
N LEU A 314 -9.99 -19.10 5.74
CA LEU A 314 -8.80 -18.57 6.41
C LEU A 314 -8.97 -17.11 6.85
N LEU A 315 -9.71 -16.30 6.09
CA LEU A 315 -10.08 -14.95 6.49
C LEU A 315 -10.91 -14.97 7.78
N LEU A 316 -11.97 -15.79 7.84
CA LEU A 316 -12.78 -15.94 9.06
C LEU A 316 -11.97 -16.44 10.26
N GLN A 317 -11.09 -17.43 10.06
CA GLN A 317 -10.17 -17.92 11.10
C GLN A 317 -9.23 -16.82 11.59
N LEU A 318 -8.70 -16.00 10.67
CA LEU A 318 -7.79 -14.90 11.00
C LEU A 318 -8.49 -13.80 11.80
N LEU A 319 -9.74 -13.49 11.46
CA LEU A 319 -10.54 -12.51 12.21
C LEU A 319 -10.90 -13.03 13.61
N ALA A 320 -11.26 -14.32 13.72
CA ALA A 320 -11.54 -14.95 15.00
C ALA A 320 -10.32 -14.90 15.93
N ASP A 321 -9.14 -15.21 15.40
CA ASP A 321 -7.87 -15.16 16.11
C ASP A 321 -7.49 -13.72 16.51
N ALA A 322 -7.58 -12.77 15.57
CA ALA A 322 -7.26 -11.37 15.81
C ALA A 322 -8.14 -10.72 16.90
N LEU A 323 -9.42 -11.09 16.98
CA LEU A 323 -10.35 -10.60 18.02
C LEU A 323 -10.09 -11.24 19.39
N ARG A 324 -9.59 -12.48 19.44
CA ARG A 324 -9.22 -13.14 20.72
C ARG A 324 -7.94 -12.53 21.30
N ASP A 325 -6.92 -12.34 20.47
CA ASP A 325 -5.62 -11.82 20.90
C ASP A 325 -5.65 -10.33 21.23
N HIS A 326 -6.61 -9.60 20.65
CA HIS A 326 -6.74 -8.16 20.78
C HIS A 326 -8.20 -7.75 20.85
N GLN A 327 -8.81 -7.88 22.03
CA GLN A 327 -10.23 -7.60 22.26
C GLN A 327 -10.64 -6.16 21.88
N ASP A 328 -9.71 -5.22 21.92
CA ASP A 328 -9.92 -3.81 21.54
C ASP A 328 -9.93 -3.60 20.00
N THR A 329 -9.66 -4.65 19.21
CA THR A 329 -9.62 -4.54 17.75
C THR A 329 -11.04 -4.41 17.19
N ARG A 330 -11.33 -3.26 16.61
CA ARG A 330 -12.63 -3.00 15.97
C ARG A 330 -12.61 -3.59 14.57
N VAL A 331 -13.40 -4.63 14.34
CA VAL A 331 -13.53 -5.30 13.04
C VAL A 331 -14.94 -5.11 12.48
N LEU A 332 -15.06 -4.52 11.29
CA LEU A 332 -16.31 -4.44 10.53
C LEU A 332 -16.22 -5.37 9.33
N MET A 333 -17.13 -6.33 9.22
CA MET A 333 -17.25 -7.17 8.03
C MET A 333 -18.27 -6.58 7.06
N ALA A 334 -17.83 -6.29 5.84
CA ALA A 334 -18.67 -5.70 4.79
C ALA A 334 -18.53 -6.48 3.48
N SER A 335 -19.55 -6.40 2.63
CA SER A 335 -19.44 -6.85 1.24
C SER A 335 -18.60 -5.87 0.40
N PRO A 336 -18.04 -6.32 -0.74
CA PRO A 336 -17.38 -5.43 -1.68
C PRO A 336 -18.24 -4.21 -2.08
N GLU A 337 -19.54 -4.42 -2.31
CA GLU A 337 -20.50 -3.39 -2.71
C GLU A 337 -20.77 -2.35 -1.62
N GLU A 338 -20.71 -2.75 -0.35
CA GLU A 338 -20.93 -1.85 0.79
C GLU A 338 -19.70 -0.99 1.11
N LEU A 339 -18.50 -1.42 0.70
CA LEU A 339 -17.25 -0.76 1.05
C LEU A 339 -17.23 0.75 0.74
N PRO A 340 -17.68 1.26 -0.43
CA PRO A 340 -17.70 2.70 -0.68
C PRO A 340 -18.55 3.47 0.33
N ALA A 341 -19.68 2.91 0.77
CA ALA A 341 -20.53 3.53 1.78
C ALA A 341 -19.88 3.50 3.17
N VAL A 342 -19.25 2.38 3.53
CA VAL A 342 -18.45 2.25 4.77
C VAL A 342 -17.33 3.30 4.82
N LEU A 343 -16.57 3.47 3.72
CA LEU A 343 -15.49 4.45 3.64
C LEU A 343 -16.03 5.89 3.78
N ARG A 344 -17.17 6.21 3.17
CA ARG A 344 -17.82 7.53 3.30
C ARG A 344 -18.24 7.84 4.74
N GLY A 345 -18.81 6.86 5.45
CA GLY A 345 -19.21 7.03 6.85
C GLY A 345 -18.00 7.18 7.78
N LEU A 346 -16.97 6.35 7.60
CA LEU A 346 -15.75 6.37 8.40
C LEU A 346 -14.93 7.65 8.27
N HIS A 347 -15.05 8.39 7.16
CA HIS A 347 -14.38 9.67 6.98
C HIS A 347 -14.76 10.71 8.04
N ARG A 348 -15.94 10.62 8.66
CA ARG A 348 -16.40 11.57 9.68
C ARG A 348 -15.73 11.41 11.04
N ARG A 349 -14.89 10.38 11.24
CA ARG A 349 -14.13 10.21 12.49
C ARG A 349 -12.87 11.07 12.48
N THR A 350 -12.80 12.00 13.42
CA THR A 350 -11.68 12.94 13.59
C THR A 350 -10.59 12.44 14.53
N ASP A 351 -10.81 11.35 15.28
CA ASP A 351 -10.06 11.09 16.54
C ASP A 351 -9.42 9.69 16.67
N THR A 352 -9.11 9.00 15.56
CA THR A 352 -8.39 7.72 15.65
C THR A 352 -6.88 7.95 15.75
N THR A 353 -6.27 7.58 16.88
CA THR A 353 -4.82 7.41 16.93
C THR A 353 -4.38 6.29 15.97
N ALA A 354 -3.13 6.31 15.50
CA ALA A 354 -2.62 5.28 14.59
C ALA A 354 -2.71 3.84 15.15
N ALA A 355 -2.85 3.68 16.47
CA ALA A 355 -3.02 2.39 17.13
C ALA A 355 -4.46 1.85 17.05
N ASP A 356 -5.47 2.72 16.85
CA ASP A 356 -6.90 2.39 16.93
C ASP A 356 -7.61 2.31 15.58
N ARG A 357 -6.85 2.00 14.51
CA ARG A 357 -7.43 1.89 13.17
C ARG A 357 -8.46 0.77 13.12
N ALA A 358 -9.64 1.09 12.59
CA ALA A 358 -10.67 0.08 12.34
C ALA A 358 -10.19 -0.89 11.25
N LEU A 359 -10.38 -2.18 11.47
CA LEU A 359 -10.17 -3.20 10.44
C LEU A 359 -11.47 -3.44 9.69
N ILE A 360 -11.46 -3.28 8.36
CA ILE A 360 -12.57 -3.67 7.51
C ILE A 360 -12.23 -5.01 6.88
N ALA A 361 -13.00 -6.04 7.23
CA ALA A 361 -12.93 -7.34 6.61
C ALA A 361 -13.84 -7.39 5.39
N VAL A 362 -13.28 -7.69 4.22
CA VAL A 362 -14.07 -7.88 2.99
C VAL A 362 -13.73 -9.24 2.40
N ASP A 363 -14.72 -10.10 2.24
CA ASP A 363 -14.53 -11.37 1.55
C ASP A 363 -14.60 -11.14 0.04
N ASP A 364 -13.58 -11.59 -0.70
CA ASP A 364 -13.40 -11.36 -2.15
C ASP A 364 -13.62 -9.90 -2.58
N LEU A 365 -12.81 -8.95 -2.06
CA LEU A 365 -12.93 -7.49 -2.27
C LEU A 365 -13.18 -7.02 -3.72
N TYR A 366 -12.78 -7.79 -4.72
CA TYR A 366 -12.87 -7.41 -6.12
C TYR A 366 -13.87 -8.23 -6.95
N GLU A 367 -14.73 -8.99 -6.26
CA GLU A 367 -15.94 -9.62 -6.80
C GLU A 367 -17.11 -8.62 -6.79
N VAL A 368 -16.96 -7.53 -7.55
CA VAL A 368 -17.99 -6.48 -7.72
C VAL A 368 -18.63 -6.56 -9.11
N GLY A 369 -19.94 -6.33 -9.17
CA GLY A 369 -20.73 -6.34 -10.41
C GLY A 369 -20.31 -5.25 -11.40
N ASP A 370 -20.53 -3.98 -11.03
CA ASP A 370 -20.09 -2.82 -11.82
C ASP A 370 -18.78 -2.25 -11.24
N ARG A 371 -17.67 -2.69 -11.81
CA ARG A 371 -16.33 -2.25 -11.41
C ARG A 371 -16.14 -0.77 -11.67
N ASP A 372 -16.50 -0.23 -12.82
CA ASP A 372 -16.12 1.14 -13.15
C ASP A 372 -16.88 2.16 -12.27
N ARG A 373 -18.15 1.88 -11.96
CA ARG A 373 -18.90 2.61 -10.94
C ARG A 373 -18.26 2.44 -9.55
N TRP A 374 -17.98 1.21 -9.14
CA TRP A 374 -17.38 0.94 -7.83
C TRP A 374 -16.06 1.68 -7.64
N HIS A 375 -15.19 1.68 -8.64
CA HIS A 375 -13.92 2.41 -8.62
C HIS A 375 -14.12 3.91 -8.46
N THR A 376 -15.10 4.47 -9.19
CA THR A 376 -15.44 5.90 -9.11
C THR A 376 -15.92 6.26 -7.70
N GLU A 377 -16.75 5.41 -7.10
CA GLU A 377 -17.25 5.61 -5.74
C GLU A 377 -16.16 5.45 -4.68
N ILE A 378 -15.27 4.48 -4.84
CA ILE A 378 -14.10 4.30 -3.97
C ILE A 378 -13.18 5.51 -4.07
N ALA A 379 -12.78 5.94 -5.27
CA ALA A 379 -11.92 7.10 -5.46
C ALA A 379 -12.54 8.36 -4.83
N ALA A 380 -13.85 8.58 -5.01
CA ALA A 380 -14.55 9.69 -4.38
C ALA A 380 -14.57 9.61 -2.85
N ALA A 381 -14.64 8.40 -2.28
CA ALA A 381 -14.57 8.17 -0.84
C ALA A 381 -13.14 8.33 -0.30
N THR A 382 -12.12 7.87 -1.04
CA THR A 382 -10.72 7.87 -0.61
C THR A 382 -10.05 9.23 -0.72
N MET A 383 -10.44 10.04 -1.72
CA MET A 383 -9.93 11.41 -1.92
C MET A 383 -10.07 12.32 -0.71
N ARG A 384 -10.92 11.97 0.26
CA ARG A 384 -11.14 12.75 1.47
C ARG A 384 -10.18 12.39 2.61
N PHE A 385 -9.42 11.28 2.54
CA PHE A 385 -8.49 10.88 3.59
C PHE A 385 -7.12 11.59 3.46
N GLN A 386 -6.59 12.08 4.57
CA GLN A 386 -5.17 12.48 4.68
C GLN A 386 -4.32 11.33 5.19
N GLU A 387 -4.78 10.73 6.29
CA GLU A 387 -4.32 9.45 6.80
C GLU A 387 -5.54 8.54 6.84
N PRO A 388 -5.46 7.31 6.30
CA PRO A 388 -6.58 6.41 6.32
C PRO A 388 -6.83 5.92 7.76
N PRO A 389 -8.00 6.19 8.35
CA PRO A 389 -8.33 5.82 9.74
C PRO A 389 -8.61 4.31 9.91
N LEU A 390 -8.30 3.53 8.87
CA LEU A 390 -8.70 2.14 8.72
C LEU A 390 -7.65 1.36 7.95
N ALA A 391 -7.73 0.05 8.06
CA ALA A 391 -7.03 -0.88 7.19
C ALA A 391 -8.00 -1.98 6.73
N ILE A 392 -7.77 -2.52 5.54
CA ILE A 392 -8.62 -3.56 4.95
C ILE A 392 -7.93 -4.91 5.07
N VAL A 393 -8.67 -5.93 5.49
CA VAL A 393 -8.25 -7.33 5.43
C VAL A 393 -9.17 -8.03 4.45
N THR A 394 -8.60 -8.59 3.39
CA THR A 394 -9.38 -9.23 2.34
C THR A 394 -8.75 -10.53 1.90
N CYS A 395 -9.54 -11.35 1.23
CA CYS A 395 -9.06 -12.42 0.39
C CYS A 395 -9.38 -12.14 -1.08
N GLY A 396 -8.76 -12.90 -1.97
CA GLY A 396 -9.12 -12.88 -3.38
C GLY A 396 -8.15 -13.66 -4.26
N PRO A 397 -8.59 -14.17 -5.42
CA PRO A 397 -7.71 -14.79 -6.40
C PRO A 397 -6.56 -13.86 -6.85
N ASP A 398 -5.41 -14.44 -7.23
CA ASP A 398 -4.24 -13.65 -7.66
C ASP A 398 -4.53 -12.76 -8.88
N ASP A 399 -5.37 -13.19 -9.82
CA ASP A 399 -5.79 -12.42 -10.99
C ASP A 399 -6.63 -11.20 -10.61
N GLN A 400 -7.58 -11.37 -9.67
CA GLN A 400 -8.38 -10.27 -9.15
C GLN A 400 -7.51 -9.24 -8.42
N LYS A 401 -6.57 -9.71 -7.59
CA LYS A 401 -5.58 -8.86 -6.92
C LYS A 401 -4.76 -8.02 -7.92
N HIS A 402 -4.24 -8.65 -8.99
CA HIS A 402 -3.47 -7.91 -10.00
C HIS A 402 -4.32 -6.85 -10.71
N GLN A 403 -5.59 -7.15 -10.99
CA GLN A 403 -6.51 -6.17 -11.57
C GLN A 403 -6.79 -5.01 -10.60
N PHE A 404 -7.04 -5.33 -9.32
CA PHE A 404 -7.24 -4.34 -8.25
C PHE A 404 -6.02 -3.43 -8.11
N VAL A 405 -4.81 -3.98 -7.94
CA VAL A 405 -3.57 -3.19 -7.83
C VAL A 405 -3.34 -2.33 -9.07
N ARG A 406 -3.60 -2.86 -10.27
CA ARG A 406 -3.42 -2.10 -11.52
C ARG A 406 -4.35 -0.89 -11.62
N ARG A 407 -5.58 -1.00 -11.11
CA ARG A 407 -6.61 0.04 -11.26
C ARG A 407 -6.74 0.97 -10.04
N CYS A 408 -6.51 0.47 -8.83
CA CYS A 408 -6.67 1.19 -7.57
C CYS A 408 -5.34 1.36 -6.81
N GLY A 409 -4.20 1.00 -7.40
CA GLY A 409 -2.90 1.08 -6.72
C GLY A 409 -2.47 2.50 -6.35
N GLU A 410 -3.15 3.54 -6.83
CA GLU A 410 -2.96 4.92 -6.38
C GLU A 410 -3.59 5.16 -5.00
N ASP A 411 -4.73 4.53 -4.70
CA ASP A 411 -5.49 4.69 -3.45
C ASP A 411 -5.15 3.66 -2.36
N PHE A 412 -4.60 2.50 -2.75
CA PHE A 412 -4.37 1.38 -1.83
C PHE A 412 -2.91 0.90 -1.82
N ASP A 413 -2.45 0.52 -0.62
CA ASP A 413 -1.16 -0.16 -0.41
C ASP A 413 -1.40 -1.63 -0.07
N VAL A 414 -1.12 -2.53 -1.02
CA VAL A 414 -1.50 -3.94 -0.94
C VAL A 414 -0.32 -4.80 -0.48
N THR A 415 -0.39 -5.29 0.75
CA THR A 415 0.47 -6.36 1.28
C THR A 415 -0.19 -7.71 1.01
N THR A 416 0.55 -8.67 0.46
CA THR A 416 -0.01 -9.98 0.07
C THR A 416 0.59 -11.13 0.88
N HIS A 417 -0.26 -12.07 1.29
CA HIS A 417 0.15 -13.39 1.76
C HIS A 417 -0.46 -14.46 0.86
N ARG A 418 0.38 -15.20 0.13
CA ARG A 418 -0.07 -16.25 -0.79
C ARG A 418 -0.18 -17.59 -0.08
N ILE A 419 -1.36 -18.21 -0.15
CA ILE A 419 -1.59 -19.55 0.41
C ILE A 419 -1.08 -20.64 -0.54
N ALA A 420 -0.53 -21.70 0.02
CA ALA A 420 -0.07 -22.87 -0.72
C ALA A 420 -1.24 -23.72 -1.21
N SER A 421 -1.01 -24.45 -2.30
CA SER A 421 -1.93 -25.48 -2.79
C SER A 421 -2.05 -26.62 -1.78
N LEU A 422 -3.18 -27.32 -1.81
CA LEU A 422 -3.42 -28.51 -0.98
C LEU A 422 -2.42 -29.62 -1.34
N ASP A 423 -1.62 -30.04 -0.37
CA ASP A 423 -0.64 -31.12 -0.50
C ASP A 423 -1.18 -32.48 0.00
N THR A 424 -0.43 -33.56 -0.23
CA THR A 424 -0.86 -34.93 0.11
C THR A 424 -1.02 -35.14 1.62
N GLU A 425 -0.24 -34.45 2.44
CA GLU A 425 -0.32 -34.61 3.89
C GLU A 425 -1.57 -33.91 4.43
N GLU A 426 -1.81 -32.68 3.97
CA GLU A 426 -3.01 -31.93 4.29
C GLU A 426 -4.29 -32.61 3.77
N GLN A 427 -4.24 -33.29 2.61
CA GLN A 427 -5.33 -34.16 2.14
C GLN A 427 -5.67 -35.26 3.15
N GLY A 428 -4.66 -35.95 3.69
CA GLY A 428 -4.84 -36.97 4.73
C GLY A 428 -5.50 -36.41 5.99
N GLU A 429 -5.11 -35.20 6.40
CA GLU A 429 -5.71 -34.50 7.53
C GLU A 429 -7.17 -34.08 7.24
N PHE A 430 -7.49 -33.68 6.00
CA PHE A 430 -8.87 -33.41 5.57
C PHE A 430 -9.76 -34.65 5.58
N LEU A 431 -9.23 -35.81 5.19
CA LEU A 431 -9.95 -37.09 5.23
C LEU A 431 -10.27 -37.52 6.67
N ALA A 432 -9.30 -37.40 7.57
CA ALA A 432 -9.50 -37.67 8.99
C ALA A 432 -10.58 -36.76 9.58
N TRP A 433 -10.49 -35.45 9.35
CA TRP A 433 -11.49 -34.49 9.81
C TRP A 433 -12.88 -34.77 9.22
N PHE A 434 -12.97 -35.07 7.93
CA PHE A 434 -14.25 -35.37 7.27
C PHE A 434 -14.92 -36.61 7.86
N ARG A 435 -14.13 -37.65 8.16
CA ARG A 435 -14.61 -38.88 8.81
C ARG A 435 -15.12 -38.61 10.22
N ASP A 436 -14.36 -37.87 11.02
CA ASP A 436 -14.73 -37.56 12.40
C ASP A 436 -16.00 -36.69 12.45
N ARG A 437 -16.13 -35.77 11.48
CA ARG A 437 -17.27 -34.85 11.35
C ARG A 437 -18.54 -35.56 10.88
N THR A 438 -18.47 -36.28 9.76
CA THR A 438 -19.65 -36.80 9.05
C THR A 438 -19.98 -38.26 9.37
N GLY A 439 -19.05 -38.98 10.00
CA GLY A 439 -19.11 -40.44 10.17
C GLY A 439 -18.81 -41.25 8.89
N ASN A 440 -18.52 -40.58 7.77
CA ASN A 440 -18.26 -41.23 6.49
C ASN A 440 -16.77 -41.25 6.15
N ALA A 441 -16.25 -42.37 5.68
CA ALA A 441 -14.87 -42.52 5.23
C ALA A 441 -14.82 -42.73 3.71
N PRO A 442 -14.62 -41.68 2.89
CA PRO A 442 -14.43 -41.83 1.45
C PRO A 442 -13.12 -42.58 1.15
N ASP A 443 -13.10 -43.41 0.11
CA ASP A 443 -11.90 -44.12 -0.33
C ASP A 443 -10.93 -43.12 -0.97
N PRO A 444 -9.66 -43.02 -0.51
CA PRO A 444 -8.67 -42.13 -1.12
C PRO A 444 -8.44 -42.39 -2.62
N SER A 445 -8.68 -43.61 -3.10
CA SER A 445 -8.58 -43.96 -4.52
C SER A 445 -9.68 -43.31 -5.38
N ASP A 446 -10.79 -42.89 -4.79
CA ASP A 446 -11.89 -42.18 -5.44
C ASP A 446 -11.68 -40.66 -5.47
N LEU A 447 -10.52 -40.18 -5.04
CA LEU A 447 -10.22 -38.74 -4.91
C LEU A 447 -9.04 -38.33 -5.80
N THR A 448 -9.02 -37.05 -6.16
CA THR A 448 -7.91 -36.43 -6.89
C THR A 448 -6.77 -36.10 -5.91
N THR A 449 -5.62 -36.76 -6.08
CA THR A 449 -4.47 -36.65 -5.17
C THR A 449 -3.46 -35.56 -5.57
N HIS A 450 -3.40 -35.18 -6.85
CA HIS A 450 -2.41 -34.21 -7.33
C HIS A 450 -3.00 -32.82 -7.58
N ASN A 451 -2.40 -31.80 -6.95
CA ASN A 451 -2.68 -30.36 -7.16
C ASN A 451 -4.17 -29.97 -7.05
N SER A 452 -4.95 -30.75 -6.30
CA SER A 452 -6.37 -30.51 -6.09
C SER A 452 -6.62 -29.18 -5.38
N LEU A 453 -7.75 -28.56 -5.66
CA LEU A 453 -8.24 -27.46 -4.84
C LEU A 453 -8.97 -28.00 -3.62
N VAL A 454 -8.95 -27.25 -2.52
CA VAL A 454 -9.71 -27.61 -1.31
C VAL A 454 -11.19 -27.80 -1.64
N VAL A 455 -11.79 -26.91 -2.43
CA VAL A 455 -13.21 -27.03 -2.82
C VAL A 455 -13.49 -28.25 -3.68
N GLN A 456 -12.56 -28.64 -4.56
CA GLN A 456 -12.68 -29.86 -5.36
C GLN A 456 -12.60 -31.08 -4.45
N PHE A 457 -11.61 -31.12 -3.56
CA PHE A 457 -11.38 -32.24 -2.68
C PHE A 457 -12.56 -32.46 -1.71
N VAL A 458 -13.08 -31.39 -1.11
CA VAL A 458 -14.29 -31.46 -0.26
C VAL A 458 -15.52 -31.89 -1.05
N PHE A 459 -15.67 -31.43 -2.29
CA PHE A 459 -16.75 -31.87 -3.16
C PHE A 459 -16.63 -33.37 -3.48
N GLU A 460 -15.47 -33.86 -3.91
CA GLU A 460 -15.23 -35.28 -4.20
C GLU A 460 -15.47 -36.16 -2.96
N MET A 461 -15.02 -35.74 -1.77
CA MET A 461 -15.32 -36.43 -0.51
C MET A 461 -16.82 -36.50 -0.21
N SER A 462 -17.56 -35.41 -0.47
CA SER A 462 -19.02 -35.37 -0.27
C SER A 462 -19.78 -36.26 -1.27
N GLN A 463 -19.30 -36.35 -2.51
CA GLN A 463 -19.93 -37.11 -3.59
C GLN A 463 -19.45 -38.56 -3.69
N ARG A 464 -18.34 -38.91 -3.02
CA ARG A 464 -17.69 -40.23 -3.05
C ARG A 464 -17.34 -40.71 -4.46
N GLN A 465 -16.91 -39.79 -5.32
CA GLN A 465 -16.50 -40.08 -6.69
C GLN A 465 -15.65 -38.92 -7.22
N ARG A 466 -14.83 -39.19 -8.24
CA ARG A 466 -13.98 -38.16 -8.86
C ARG A 466 -14.80 -37.19 -9.71
N ILE A 467 -14.28 -35.98 -9.92
CA ILE A 467 -14.95 -35.00 -10.80
C ILE A 467 -15.27 -35.56 -12.20
N PRO A 468 -14.40 -36.30 -12.90
CA PRO A 468 -14.74 -36.88 -14.21
C PRO A 468 -15.93 -37.86 -14.19
N GLU A 469 -16.06 -38.64 -13.12
CA GLU A 469 -17.17 -39.58 -12.95
C GLU A 469 -18.48 -38.85 -12.64
N PHE A 470 -18.41 -37.88 -11.73
CA PHE A 470 -19.53 -36.98 -11.46
C PHE A 470 -19.96 -36.25 -12.73
N ALA A 471 -19.02 -35.68 -13.49
CA ALA A 471 -19.30 -34.94 -14.72
C ALA A 471 -20.03 -35.79 -15.75
N ARG A 472 -19.62 -37.05 -15.94
CA ARG A 472 -20.30 -38.00 -16.84
C ARG A 472 -21.73 -38.32 -16.39
N ARG A 473 -21.93 -38.66 -15.13
CA ARG A 473 -23.27 -38.95 -14.56
C ARG A 473 -24.17 -37.71 -14.60
N PHE A 474 -23.61 -36.55 -14.27
CA PHE A 474 -24.33 -35.28 -14.30
C PHE A 474 -24.71 -34.90 -15.73
N GLY A 475 -23.79 -35.09 -16.69
CA GLY A 475 -24.07 -34.92 -18.12
C GLY A 475 -25.23 -35.80 -18.61
N GLN A 476 -25.23 -37.09 -18.24
CA GLN A 476 -26.34 -38.01 -18.56
C GLN A 476 -27.68 -37.59 -17.94
N ARG A 477 -27.67 -37.11 -16.69
CA ARG A 477 -28.86 -36.54 -16.04
C ARG A 477 -29.36 -35.31 -16.80
N LEU A 478 -28.44 -34.45 -17.25
CA LEU A 478 -28.79 -33.26 -18.03
C LEU A 478 -29.30 -33.62 -19.43
N ASP A 479 -28.81 -34.68 -20.06
CA ASP A 479 -29.34 -35.19 -21.33
C ASP A 479 -30.79 -35.65 -21.17
N TYR A 480 -31.08 -36.40 -20.10
CA TYR A 480 -32.45 -36.83 -19.78
C TYR A 480 -33.40 -35.63 -19.56
N LEU A 481 -32.90 -34.55 -18.94
CA LEU A 481 -33.65 -33.32 -18.71
C LEU A 481 -33.69 -32.38 -19.93
N GLY A 482 -33.02 -32.70 -21.04
CA GLY A 482 -32.90 -31.79 -22.19
C GLY A 482 -32.08 -30.52 -21.92
N MET A 483 -31.28 -30.51 -20.85
CA MET A 483 -30.57 -29.33 -20.32
C MET A 483 -29.07 -29.28 -20.67
N ARG A 484 -28.50 -30.34 -21.27
CA ARG A 484 -27.04 -30.44 -21.46
C ARG A 484 -26.46 -29.28 -22.27
N ALA A 485 -27.13 -28.84 -23.33
CA ALA A 485 -26.67 -27.72 -24.14
C ALA A 485 -26.70 -26.39 -23.36
N ALA A 486 -27.83 -26.06 -22.74
CA ALA A 486 -28.00 -24.83 -21.96
C ALA A 486 -27.01 -24.77 -20.79
N VAL A 487 -26.87 -25.87 -20.05
CA VAL A 487 -25.91 -25.97 -18.93
C VAL A 487 -24.47 -25.92 -19.42
N GLY A 488 -24.13 -26.54 -20.55
CA GLY A 488 -22.82 -26.40 -21.18
C GLY A 488 -22.46 -24.94 -21.48
N THR A 489 -23.41 -24.17 -22.02
CA THR A 489 -23.24 -22.73 -22.24
C THR A 489 -23.09 -21.96 -20.92
N ILE A 490 -23.89 -22.28 -19.89
CA ILE A 490 -23.79 -21.68 -18.55
C ILE A 490 -22.40 -21.94 -17.94
N LEU A 491 -21.91 -23.19 -18.00
CA LEU A 491 -20.60 -23.56 -17.48
C LEU A 491 -19.47 -22.85 -18.23
N ALA A 492 -19.60 -22.66 -19.55
CA ALA A 492 -18.64 -21.91 -20.35
C ALA A 492 -18.47 -20.45 -19.88
N VAL A 493 -19.54 -19.82 -19.36
CA VAL A 493 -19.48 -18.47 -18.77
C VAL A 493 -19.03 -18.49 -17.32
N ASN A 494 -19.55 -19.41 -16.51
CA ASN A 494 -19.15 -19.56 -15.11
C ASN A 494 -17.66 -19.95 -14.98
N ALA A 495 -17.10 -20.54 -16.02
CA ALA A 495 -15.69 -20.73 -16.20
C ALA A 495 -14.87 -19.42 -16.14
N LEU A 496 -15.47 -18.28 -16.42
CA LEU A 496 -14.85 -16.96 -16.26
C LEU A 496 -15.15 -16.34 -14.88
N TYR A 497 -15.74 -17.10 -13.96
CA TYR A 497 -16.33 -16.63 -12.70
C TYR A 497 -17.36 -15.52 -12.92
N MET A 498 -18.14 -15.65 -13.99
CA MET A 498 -19.22 -14.73 -14.34
C MET A 498 -20.55 -15.45 -14.25
N ASN A 499 -21.61 -14.72 -13.89
CA ASN A 499 -22.97 -15.23 -13.99
C ASN A 499 -23.36 -15.34 -15.46
N ALA A 500 -23.92 -16.49 -15.84
CA ALA A 500 -24.46 -16.69 -17.17
C ALA A 500 -25.83 -15.97 -17.25
N PRO A 501 -26.15 -15.26 -18.35
CA PRO A 501 -27.46 -14.61 -18.47
C PRO A 501 -28.61 -15.62 -18.37
N ALA A 502 -29.65 -15.33 -17.58
CA ALA A 502 -30.85 -16.19 -17.52
C ALA A 502 -31.58 -16.28 -18.88
N SER A 503 -31.35 -15.32 -19.78
CA SER A 503 -31.83 -15.36 -21.17
C SER A 503 -31.22 -16.47 -22.03
N LEU A 504 -30.26 -17.23 -21.50
CA LEU A 504 -29.78 -18.47 -22.13
C LEU A 504 -30.80 -19.62 -22.01
N LEU A 505 -31.74 -19.53 -21.07
CA LEU A 505 -32.84 -20.48 -20.89
C LEU A 505 -33.97 -20.08 -21.84
N GLN A 506 -34.28 -20.96 -22.78
CA GLN A 506 -35.16 -20.67 -23.92
C GLN A 506 -36.64 -20.72 -23.57
N ASP A 507 -37.02 -21.52 -22.58
CA ASP A 507 -38.39 -21.75 -22.17
C ASP A 507 -38.52 -21.94 -20.64
N ASP A 508 -39.76 -21.95 -20.14
CA ASP A 508 -40.05 -22.11 -18.72
C ASP A 508 -39.74 -23.53 -18.21
N VAL A 509 -39.75 -24.55 -19.08
CA VAL A 509 -39.37 -25.93 -18.70
C VAL A 509 -37.89 -25.99 -18.31
N GLN A 510 -37.03 -25.30 -19.05
CA GLN A 510 -35.61 -25.18 -18.71
C GLN A 510 -35.39 -24.41 -17.40
N ARG A 511 -36.22 -23.40 -17.12
CA ARG A 511 -36.17 -22.64 -15.85
C ARG A 511 -36.60 -23.50 -14.67
N ASP A 512 -37.67 -24.27 -14.81
CA ASP A 512 -38.15 -25.19 -13.78
C ASP A 512 -37.14 -26.31 -13.52
N ALA A 513 -36.59 -26.91 -14.57
CA ALA A 513 -35.55 -27.93 -14.46
C ALA A 513 -34.28 -27.37 -13.77
N LEU A 514 -33.88 -26.15 -14.11
CA LEU A 514 -32.75 -25.49 -13.45
C LEU A 514 -33.05 -25.13 -12.00
N SER A 515 -34.28 -24.73 -11.69
CA SER A 515 -34.72 -24.44 -10.31
C SER A 515 -34.69 -25.71 -9.44
N ALA A 516 -35.07 -26.86 -10.01
CA ALA A 516 -34.89 -28.16 -9.37
C ALA A 516 -33.40 -28.48 -9.13
N LEU A 517 -32.52 -28.19 -10.09
CA LEU A 517 -31.06 -28.36 -9.91
C LEU A 517 -30.47 -27.35 -8.91
N ALA A 518 -31.07 -26.17 -8.75
CA ALA A 518 -30.68 -25.18 -7.75
C ALA A 518 -31.05 -25.64 -6.33
N ALA A 519 -32.18 -26.33 -6.17
CA ALA A 519 -32.56 -26.96 -4.91
C ALA A 519 -31.55 -28.05 -4.47
N ASP A 520 -30.93 -28.75 -5.44
CA ASP A 520 -29.84 -29.70 -5.21
C ASP A 520 -28.46 -29.03 -4.95
N LEU A 521 -28.43 -27.70 -4.76
CA LEU A 521 -27.22 -26.89 -4.53
C LEU A 521 -26.18 -26.96 -5.67
N HIS A 522 -26.61 -27.33 -6.88
CA HIS A 522 -25.73 -27.34 -8.06
C HIS A 522 -25.63 -25.94 -8.69
N PHE A 523 -26.74 -25.21 -8.74
CA PHE A 523 -26.82 -23.86 -9.30
C PHE A 523 -27.35 -22.84 -8.30
N ILE A 524 -26.96 -21.59 -8.48
CA ILE A 524 -27.48 -20.42 -7.81
C ILE A 524 -28.16 -19.57 -8.87
N LEU A 525 -29.43 -19.29 -8.64
CA LEU A 525 -30.23 -18.35 -9.42
C LEU A 525 -30.18 -17.00 -8.71
N HIS A 526 -29.69 -15.99 -9.41
CA HIS A 526 -29.73 -14.61 -8.94
C HIS A 526 -30.97 -13.95 -9.53
N ASP A 527 -31.98 -13.75 -8.70
CA ASP A 527 -33.12 -12.88 -9.03
C ASP A 527 -32.78 -11.47 -8.55
N ASP A 528 -32.25 -10.65 -9.46
CA ASP A 528 -32.08 -9.23 -9.18
C ASP A 528 -33.23 -8.48 -9.89
N ALA A 529 -34.02 -7.72 -9.14
CA ALA A 529 -35.14 -6.95 -9.69
C ALA A 529 -34.66 -5.80 -10.59
N MET A 530 -33.39 -5.39 -10.46
CA MET A 530 -32.78 -4.27 -11.19
C MET A 530 -31.70 -4.71 -12.19
N ALA A 531 -31.25 -5.97 -12.14
CA ALA A 531 -30.34 -6.56 -13.12
C ALA A 531 -30.91 -7.88 -13.66
N PRO A 532 -30.88 -8.15 -14.96
CA PRO A 532 -31.41 -9.38 -15.52
C PRO A 532 -30.78 -10.59 -14.85
N GLY A 533 -31.63 -11.46 -14.29
CA GLY A 533 -31.20 -12.56 -13.45
C GLY A 533 -30.08 -13.41 -14.07
N GLY A 534 -29.23 -13.95 -13.20
CA GLY A 534 -28.01 -14.65 -13.58
C GLY A 534 -27.99 -16.08 -13.04
N VAL A 535 -27.48 -17.01 -13.84
CA VAL A 535 -27.27 -18.40 -13.45
C VAL A 535 -25.79 -18.65 -13.18
N ARG A 536 -25.48 -19.19 -12.00
CA ARG A 536 -24.12 -19.55 -11.62
C ARG A 536 -24.07 -20.97 -11.08
N LEU A 537 -23.11 -21.77 -11.53
CA LEU A 537 -22.75 -23.00 -10.85
C LEU A 537 -22.25 -22.63 -9.46
N ALA A 538 -22.84 -23.26 -8.44
CA ALA A 538 -22.56 -23.02 -7.03
C ALA A 538 -21.05 -23.02 -6.71
N HIS A 539 -20.29 -23.86 -7.44
CA HIS A 539 -18.83 -23.87 -7.43
C HIS A 539 -18.26 -23.50 -8.80
N SER A 540 -18.21 -22.22 -9.16
CA SER A 540 -17.77 -21.79 -10.50
C SER A 540 -16.35 -22.23 -10.87
N HIS A 541 -15.52 -22.59 -9.88
CA HIS A 541 -14.23 -23.23 -10.18
C HIS A 541 -14.42 -24.59 -10.88
N LEU A 542 -15.35 -25.41 -10.39
CA LEU A 542 -15.64 -26.73 -10.97
C LEU A 542 -16.22 -26.65 -12.37
N ALA A 543 -16.77 -25.49 -12.77
CA ALA A 543 -17.34 -25.28 -14.10
C ALA A 543 -16.34 -25.61 -15.22
N TRP A 544 -15.04 -25.33 -15.05
CA TRP A 544 -14.03 -25.72 -16.04
C TRP A 544 -13.92 -27.23 -16.18
N LEU A 545 -13.82 -27.91 -15.03
CA LEU A 545 -13.54 -29.33 -14.97
C LEU A 545 -14.73 -30.10 -15.52
N LEU A 546 -15.95 -29.71 -15.15
CA LEU A 546 -17.17 -30.27 -15.74
C LEU A 546 -17.25 -30.00 -17.25
N PHE A 547 -16.89 -28.79 -17.69
CA PHE A 547 -16.93 -28.43 -19.11
C PHE A 547 -15.96 -29.25 -19.95
N ILE A 548 -14.70 -29.43 -19.50
CA ILE A 548 -13.69 -30.22 -20.22
C ILE A 548 -14.18 -31.66 -20.44
N GLU A 549 -14.77 -32.27 -19.43
CA GLU A 549 -15.26 -33.65 -19.48
C GLU A 549 -16.45 -33.85 -20.42
N TRP A 550 -17.10 -32.77 -20.85
CA TRP A 550 -18.23 -32.81 -21.79
C TRP A 550 -17.84 -32.51 -23.24
N VAL A 551 -16.58 -32.16 -23.49
CA VAL A 551 -16.08 -31.94 -24.85
C VAL A 551 -15.68 -33.30 -25.46
N ASP A 552 -16.53 -33.84 -26.31
CA ASP A 552 -16.26 -35.09 -27.04
C ASP A 552 -15.16 -34.90 -28.11
N GLY A 553 -14.14 -35.79 -28.15
CA GLY A 553 -13.25 -35.92 -29.31
C GLY A 553 -11.89 -36.63 -29.10
N PRO A 554 -11.48 -37.56 -29.99
CA PRO A 554 -10.16 -38.21 -29.99
C PRO A 554 -9.04 -37.43 -30.74
N LEU A 555 -9.22 -36.13 -31.00
CA LEU A 555 -8.21 -35.25 -31.62
C LEU A 555 -7.66 -34.27 -30.58
N ASP A 556 -6.43 -33.77 -30.79
CA ASP A 556 -5.70 -32.81 -29.94
C ASP A 556 -6.61 -32.03 -28.99
N LEU A 557 -6.65 -32.49 -27.73
CA LEU A 557 -7.59 -32.07 -26.70
C LEU A 557 -7.63 -30.55 -26.55
N ALA A 558 -6.48 -29.88 -26.70
CA ALA A 558 -6.37 -28.43 -26.59
C ALA A 558 -7.09 -27.67 -27.72
N LEU A 559 -7.04 -28.19 -28.95
CA LEU A 559 -7.73 -27.61 -30.12
C LEU A 559 -9.23 -27.91 -30.08
N GLY A 560 -9.61 -29.12 -29.71
CA GLY A 560 -11.02 -29.51 -29.52
C GLY A 560 -11.70 -28.66 -28.45
N LEU A 561 -11.03 -28.49 -27.31
CA LEU A 561 -11.48 -27.67 -26.18
C LEU A 561 -11.59 -26.19 -26.54
N ALA A 562 -10.59 -25.65 -27.25
CA ALA A 562 -10.61 -24.26 -27.73
C ALA A 562 -11.85 -23.98 -28.60
N ARG A 563 -12.12 -24.85 -29.57
CA ARG A 563 -13.29 -24.70 -30.46
C ARG A 563 -14.61 -24.86 -29.74
N ALA A 564 -14.72 -25.87 -28.87
CA ALA A 564 -15.95 -26.11 -28.11
C ALA A 564 -16.28 -24.92 -27.20
N TRP A 565 -15.30 -24.43 -26.44
CA TRP A 565 -15.49 -23.30 -25.55
C TRP A 565 -15.81 -22.01 -26.30
N ALA A 566 -15.14 -21.76 -27.42
CA ALA A 566 -15.38 -20.62 -28.29
C ALA A 566 -16.80 -20.61 -28.87
N ARG A 567 -17.34 -21.76 -29.28
CA ARG A 567 -18.72 -21.88 -29.76
C ARG A 567 -19.74 -21.52 -28.69
N GLU A 568 -19.58 -22.06 -27.49
CA GLU A 568 -20.50 -21.78 -26.38
C GLU A 568 -20.46 -20.31 -25.97
N LEU A 569 -19.27 -19.71 -25.82
CA LEU A 569 -19.14 -18.29 -25.53
C LEU A 569 -19.62 -17.40 -26.69
N GLY A 570 -19.49 -17.85 -27.95
CA GLY A 570 -20.06 -17.18 -29.11
C GLY A 570 -21.59 -17.08 -29.03
N ARG A 571 -22.28 -18.14 -28.57
CA ARG A 571 -23.72 -18.10 -28.30
C ARG A 571 -24.07 -17.05 -27.24
N VAL A 572 -23.31 -17.01 -26.15
CA VAL A 572 -23.52 -16.06 -25.05
C VAL A 572 -23.35 -14.62 -25.54
N LEU A 573 -22.30 -14.34 -26.32
CA LEU A 573 -22.07 -13.00 -26.88
C LEU A 573 -23.25 -12.57 -27.76
N ARG A 574 -23.78 -13.46 -28.62
CA ARG A 574 -24.94 -13.14 -29.47
C ARG A 574 -26.21 -12.85 -28.67
N VAL A 575 -26.52 -13.69 -27.68
CA VAL A 575 -27.69 -13.49 -26.79
C VAL A 575 -27.56 -12.18 -26.01
N THR A 576 -26.38 -11.92 -25.46
CA THR A 576 -26.08 -10.71 -24.67
C THR A 576 -26.21 -9.45 -25.52
N LEU A 577 -25.70 -9.46 -26.75
CA LEU A 577 -25.79 -8.32 -27.67
C LEU A 577 -27.20 -8.10 -28.21
N SER A 578 -27.91 -9.18 -28.56
CA SER A 578 -29.30 -9.09 -29.01
C SER A 578 -30.22 -8.58 -27.90
N GLY A 579 -29.89 -8.90 -26.64
CA GLY A 579 -30.55 -8.37 -25.45
C GLY A 579 -30.09 -6.96 -25.03
N GLY A 580 -29.33 -6.25 -25.88
CA GLY A 580 -28.93 -4.86 -25.65
C GLY A 580 -27.90 -4.65 -24.55
N ARG A 581 -27.05 -5.66 -24.25
CA ARG A 581 -26.08 -5.62 -23.13
C ARG A 581 -24.60 -5.68 -23.56
N PRO A 582 -24.12 -4.75 -24.40
CA PRO A 582 -22.74 -4.77 -24.90
C PRO A 582 -21.66 -4.72 -23.80
N GLU A 583 -21.95 -4.14 -22.65
CA GLU A 583 -21.08 -4.07 -21.48
C GLU A 583 -20.74 -5.45 -20.91
N LEU A 584 -21.74 -6.34 -20.77
CA LEU A 584 -21.52 -7.71 -20.29
C LEU A 584 -20.67 -8.51 -21.29
N ALA A 585 -20.93 -8.34 -22.59
CA ALA A 585 -20.14 -8.96 -23.64
C ALA A 585 -18.68 -8.45 -23.65
N SER A 586 -18.46 -7.16 -23.40
CA SER A 586 -17.12 -6.58 -23.24
C SER A 586 -16.39 -7.15 -22.02
N GLU A 587 -17.08 -7.35 -20.89
CA GLU A 587 -16.51 -7.96 -19.69
C GLU A 587 -16.15 -9.44 -19.92
N ILE A 588 -16.96 -10.21 -20.66
CA ILE A 588 -16.61 -11.60 -21.05
C ILE A 588 -15.27 -11.62 -21.80
N LEU A 589 -15.10 -10.77 -22.82
CA LEU A 589 -13.85 -10.68 -23.58
C LEU A 589 -12.66 -10.22 -22.72
N SER A 590 -12.89 -9.27 -21.82
CA SER A 590 -11.90 -8.80 -20.84
C SER A 590 -11.42 -9.93 -19.91
N ARG A 591 -12.35 -10.75 -19.39
CA ARG A 591 -12.04 -11.91 -18.52
C ARG A 591 -11.31 -13.01 -19.28
N LEU A 592 -11.68 -13.26 -20.54
CA LEU A 592 -10.98 -14.21 -21.40
C LEU A 592 -9.51 -13.84 -21.60
N LEU A 593 -9.21 -12.56 -21.79
CA LEU A 593 -7.83 -12.08 -21.93
C LEU A 593 -6.97 -12.26 -20.66
N ALA A 594 -7.59 -12.46 -19.50
CA ALA A 594 -6.92 -12.64 -18.22
C ALA A 594 -6.96 -14.09 -17.69
N THR A 595 -7.72 -14.99 -18.34
CA THR A 595 -7.95 -16.33 -17.81
C THR A 595 -6.72 -17.24 -17.96
N PRO A 596 -6.34 -18.00 -16.92
CA PRO A 596 -5.27 -18.99 -17.02
C PRO A 596 -5.69 -20.25 -17.79
N ARG A 597 -6.94 -20.31 -18.27
CA ARG A 597 -7.49 -21.45 -19.02
C ARG A 597 -7.15 -21.39 -20.51
N LEU A 598 -6.60 -20.27 -20.96
CA LEU A 598 -6.11 -20.08 -22.32
C LEU A 598 -4.57 -20.10 -22.34
N ARG A 599 -4.02 -20.93 -23.23
CA ARG A 599 -2.58 -21.08 -23.44
C ARG A 599 -2.13 -20.15 -24.58
N TRP A 600 -1.29 -19.17 -24.26
CA TRP A 600 -0.73 -18.23 -25.25
C TRP A 600 0.63 -18.67 -25.83
N SER A 601 1.38 -19.57 -25.17
CA SER A 601 2.68 -20.08 -25.65
C SER A 601 2.96 -21.51 -25.18
N GLY A 602 3.78 -22.26 -25.93
CA GLY A 602 3.90 -23.72 -25.81
C GLY A 602 5.00 -24.28 -24.90
N ALA A 603 5.56 -23.51 -23.95
CA ALA A 603 6.74 -23.98 -23.18
C ALA A 603 6.40 -24.86 -21.95
N ASP A 604 5.22 -24.72 -21.35
CA ASP A 604 4.73 -25.55 -20.23
C ASP A 604 3.22 -25.78 -20.42
N ALA A 605 2.85 -26.80 -21.19
CA ALA A 605 1.45 -27.07 -21.52
C ALA A 605 0.79 -27.94 -20.44
N ASP A 606 -0.19 -27.36 -19.72
CA ASP A 606 -1.21 -28.13 -19.02
C ASP A 606 -2.23 -28.61 -20.07
N GLU A 607 -2.48 -29.93 -20.15
CA GLU A 607 -3.44 -30.55 -21.08
C GLU A 607 -4.87 -30.02 -20.88
N ARG A 608 -5.15 -29.38 -19.74
CA ARG A 608 -6.45 -28.78 -19.39
C ARG A 608 -6.61 -27.33 -19.83
N GLN A 609 -5.69 -26.79 -20.65
CA GLN A 609 -5.79 -25.45 -21.21
C GLN A 609 -6.21 -25.48 -22.68
N ALA A 610 -7.10 -24.58 -23.07
CA ALA A 610 -7.47 -24.35 -24.46
C ALA A 610 -6.39 -23.51 -25.17
N ASP A 611 -6.13 -23.79 -26.44
CA ASP A 611 -5.24 -22.97 -27.26
C ASP A 611 -5.83 -21.56 -27.48
N ALA A 612 -5.12 -20.51 -27.04
CA ALA A 612 -5.64 -19.14 -27.11
C ALA A 612 -5.84 -18.65 -28.55
N HIS A 613 -4.94 -19.02 -29.46
CA HIS A 613 -5.01 -18.57 -30.85
C HIS A 613 -6.24 -19.15 -31.54
N GLU A 614 -6.40 -20.47 -31.46
CA GLU A 614 -7.56 -21.14 -32.04
C GLU A 614 -8.87 -20.69 -31.39
N PHE A 615 -8.87 -20.55 -30.06
CA PHE A 615 -10.04 -20.10 -29.31
C PHE A 615 -10.54 -18.73 -29.79
N PHE A 616 -9.67 -17.71 -29.89
CA PHE A 616 -10.11 -16.38 -30.27
C PHE A 616 -10.50 -16.27 -31.75
N VAL A 617 -9.86 -17.04 -32.64
CA VAL A 617 -10.26 -17.12 -34.06
C VAL A 617 -11.66 -17.71 -34.18
N GLU A 618 -11.92 -18.81 -33.49
CA GLU A 618 -13.23 -19.47 -33.50
C GLU A 618 -14.29 -18.60 -32.82
N LEU A 619 -13.96 -17.96 -31.69
CA LEU A 619 -14.89 -17.09 -30.96
C LEU A 619 -15.27 -15.88 -31.82
N TYR A 620 -14.30 -15.27 -32.49
CA TYR A 620 -14.53 -14.15 -33.39
C TYR A 620 -15.48 -14.54 -34.51
N ARG A 621 -15.23 -15.68 -35.17
CA ARG A 621 -16.10 -16.22 -36.23
C ARG A 621 -17.53 -16.45 -35.75
N ASN A 622 -17.70 -17.03 -34.55
CA ASN A 622 -19.02 -17.29 -33.98
C ASN A 622 -19.72 -16.02 -33.48
N HIS A 623 -18.98 -14.95 -33.18
CA HIS A 623 -19.56 -13.70 -32.71
C HIS A 623 -20.12 -12.81 -33.84
N LEU A 624 -19.61 -12.92 -35.07
CA LEU A 624 -20.01 -12.04 -36.18
C LEU A 624 -21.54 -12.03 -36.39
N LEU A 625 -22.15 -10.85 -36.34
CA LEU A 625 -23.54 -10.59 -36.70
C LEU A 625 -23.53 -9.99 -38.11
N ASP A 626 -24.23 -10.62 -39.05
CA ASP A 626 -24.24 -10.22 -40.48
C ASP A 626 -22.83 -10.07 -41.08
N GLY A 627 -21.89 -10.91 -40.64
CA GLY A 627 -20.50 -10.91 -41.11
C GLY A 627 -19.61 -9.81 -40.50
N ARG A 628 -20.10 -9.01 -39.54
CA ARG A 628 -19.32 -7.97 -38.84
C ARG A 628 -19.38 -8.16 -37.32
N PRO A 629 -18.30 -7.84 -36.57
CA PRO A 629 -18.37 -7.79 -35.10
C PRO A 629 -19.21 -6.60 -34.65
N ALA A 630 -19.85 -6.71 -33.50
CA ALA A 630 -20.62 -5.61 -32.93
C ALA A 630 -19.69 -4.43 -32.59
N THR A 631 -20.02 -3.22 -33.05
CA THR A 631 -19.23 -1.99 -32.86
C THR A 631 -18.82 -1.75 -31.40
N PRO A 632 -19.69 -1.95 -30.38
CA PRO A 632 -19.31 -1.77 -28.98
C PRO A 632 -18.16 -2.67 -28.50
N LEU A 633 -17.92 -3.81 -29.17
CA LEU A 633 -16.86 -4.76 -28.81
C LEU A 633 -15.55 -4.53 -29.56
N LEU A 634 -15.50 -3.60 -30.52
CA LEU A 634 -14.32 -3.37 -31.35
C LEU A 634 -13.05 -3.11 -30.53
N ALA A 635 -13.14 -2.34 -29.45
CA ALA A 635 -11.98 -2.08 -28.59
C ALA A 635 -11.39 -3.37 -27.99
N ARG A 636 -12.23 -4.33 -27.60
CA ARG A 636 -11.78 -5.63 -27.07
C ARG A 636 -11.21 -6.52 -28.16
N TRP A 637 -11.79 -6.49 -29.36
CA TRP A 637 -11.25 -7.22 -30.49
C TRP A 637 -9.90 -6.67 -30.96
N LEU A 638 -9.68 -5.36 -30.90
CA LEU A 638 -8.37 -4.75 -31.14
C LEU A 638 -7.34 -5.16 -30.08
N GLU A 639 -7.73 -5.21 -28.80
CA GLU A 639 -6.88 -5.74 -27.73
C GLU A 639 -6.49 -7.19 -28.00
N ILE A 640 -7.45 -8.05 -28.34
CA ILE A 640 -7.22 -9.46 -28.68
C ILE A 640 -6.28 -9.56 -29.89
N ALA A 641 -6.56 -8.83 -30.97
CA ALA A 641 -5.73 -8.81 -32.17
C ALA A 641 -4.29 -8.41 -31.87
N SER A 642 -4.07 -7.46 -30.94
CA SER A 642 -2.72 -7.05 -30.52
C SER A 642 -1.93 -8.19 -29.86
N ARG A 643 -2.61 -9.11 -29.16
CA ARG A 643 -1.98 -10.25 -28.48
C ARG A 643 -1.78 -11.45 -29.39
N LEU A 644 -2.67 -11.65 -30.36
CA LEU A 644 -2.59 -12.74 -31.34
C LEU A 644 -1.43 -12.59 -32.36
N GLY A 645 -0.78 -11.43 -32.38
CA GLY A 645 0.42 -11.18 -33.18
C GLY A 645 0.14 -11.25 -34.68
N THR A 646 0.67 -12.28 -35.35
CA THR A 646 0.55 -12.47 -36.80
C THR A 646 -0.76 -13.14 -37.23
N THR A 647 -1.53 -13.69 -36.30
CA THR A 647 -2.80 -14.36 -36.60
C THR A 647 -3.83 -13.32 -37.02
N LYS A 648 -4.40 -13.47 -38.23
CA LYS A 648 -5.38 -12.52 -38.76
C LYS A 648 -6.80 -12.97 -38.40
N LEU A 649 -7.54 -12.06 -37.76
CA LEU A 649 -8.99 -12.16 -37.63
C LEU A 649 -9.64 -11.66 -38.94
N ALA A 650 -10.70 -12.33 -39.40
CA ALA A 650 -11.41 -12.00 -40.63
C ALA A 650 -12.91 -11.84 -40.35
N PRO A 651 -13.52 -10.66 -40.64
CA PRO A 651 -12.89 -9.43 -41.12
C PRO A 651 -11.90 -8.81 -40.11
N ASP A 652 -10.93 -8.03 -40.58
CA ASP A 652 -9.90 -7.42 -39.72
C ASP A 652 -10.50 -6.35 -38.80
N PRO A 653 -10.43 -6.50 -37.46
CA PRO A 653 -10.98 -5.53 -36.50
C PRO A 653 -10.36 -4.13 -36.65
N LEU A 654 -9.08 -4.04 -37.06
CA LEU A 654 -8.40 -2.76 -37.24
C LEU A 654 -8.98 -1.99 -38.43
N SER A 655 -9.17 -2.67 -39.56
CA SER A 655 -9.83 -2.10 -40.73
C SER A 655 -11.25 -1.63 -40.42
N LEU A 656 -12.02 -2.44 -39.68
CA LEU A 656 -13.37 -2.08 -39.25
C LEU A 656 -13.42 -0.91 -38.28
N ALA A 657 -12.45 -0.81 -37.35
CA ALA A 657 -12.33 0.31 -36.44
C ALA A 657 -12.06 1.63 -37.19
N VAL A 658 -11.19 1.60 -38.20
CA VAL A 658 -10.91 2.77 -39.05
C VAL A 658 -12.14 3.16 -39.86
N GLU A 659 -12.87 2.21 -40.45
CA GLU A 659 -14.14 2.46 -41.16
C GLU A 659 -15.19 3.08 -40.21
N ALA A 660 -15.36 2.51 -39.01
CA ALA A 660 -16.33 2.98 -38.03
C ALA A 660 -16.00 4.38 -37.49
N MET A 661 -14.72 4.69 -37.29
CA MET A 661 -14.26 6.05 -36.92
C MET A 661 -14.48 7.05 -38.06
N SER A 662 -14.21 6.66 -39.31
CA SER A 662 -14.35 7.54 -40.48
C SER A 662 -15.82 7.85 -40.80
N THR A 663 -16.72 6.91 -40.56
CA THR A 663 -18.17 7.08 -40.74
C THR A 663 -18.84 7.79 -39.56
N GLY A 664 -18.12 8.04 -38.46
CA GLY A 664 -18.64 8.72 -37.29
C GLY A 664 -19.72 7.93 -36.53
N SER A 665 -19.65 6.59 -36.57
CA SER A 665 -20.61 5.69 -35.93
C SER A 665 -20.80 6.02 -34.44
N GLU A 666 -22.06 6.15 -34.00
CA GLU A 666 -22.41 6.51 -32.63
C GLU A 666 -21.99 5.47 -31.59
N HIS A 667 -21.62 4.27 -31.99
CA HIS A 667 -21.21 3.19 -31.08
C HIS A 667 -19.69 3.08 -30.91
N VAL A 668 -18.91 3.91 -31.61
CA VAL A 668 -17.44 3.95 -31.44
C VAL A 668 -17.10 4.77 -30.21
N THR A 669 -16.28 4.19 -29.33
CA THR A 669 -15.83 4.83 -28.08
C THR A 669 -14.38 5.31 -28.23
N GLY A 670 -13.94 6.21 -27.35
CA GLY A 670 -12.53 6.64 -27.30
C GLY A 670 -11.56 5.49 -27.03
N ALA A 671 -12.02 4.39 -26.43
CA ALA A 671 -11.22 3.17 -26.24
C ALA A 671 -10.85 2.50 -27.59
N VAL A 672 -11.70 2.61 -28.61
CA VAL A 672 -11.36 2.12 -29.96
C VAL A 672 -10.21 2.96 -30.53
N ALA A 673 -10.30 4.28 -30.44
CA ALA A 673 -9.25 5.18 -30.90
C ALA A 673 -7.93 4.98 -30.13
N GLU A 674 -7.99 4.75 -28.80
CA GLU A 674 -6.82 4.37 -27.99
C GLU A 674 -6.12 3.13 -28.55
N TRP A 675 -6.88 2.06 -28.81
CA TRP A 675 -6.30 0.81 -29.31
C TRP A 675 -5.78 0.94 -30.73
N VAL A 676 -6.46 1.70 -31.61
CA VAL A 676 -5.95 2.00 -32.95
C VAL A 676 -4.63 2.76 -32.87
N TRP A 677 -4.55 3.77 -31.98
CA TRP A 677 -3.32 4.51 -31.73
C TRP A 677 -2.21 3.58 -31.24
N ARG A 678 -2.49 2.75 -30.24
CA ARG A 678 -1.51 1.80 -29.67
C ARG A 678 -1.02 0.80 -30.70
N LEU A 679 -1.92 0.24 -31.51
CA LEU A 679 -1.55 -0.68 -32.59
C LEU A 679 -0.67 0.01 -33.63
N SER A 680 -0.89 1.30 -33.92
CA SER A 680 -0.05 2.08 -34.84
C SER A 680 1.42 2.12 -34.43
N GLU A 681 1.74 2.05 -33.14
CA GLU A 681 3.12 2.10 -32.61
C GLU A 681 3.94 0.87 -33.04
N THR A 682 3.27 -0.24 -33.35
CA THR A 682 3.89 -1.51 -33.76
C THR A 682 3.92 -1.72 -35.28
N ARG A 683 3.35 -0.79 -36.07
CA ARG A 683 3.19 -0.92 -37.52
C ARG A 683 4.26 -0.13 -38.29
N PRO A 684 4.52 -0.47 -39.57
CA PRO A 684 5.41 0.31 -40.44
C PRO A 684 4.89 1.74 -40.67
N LEU A 685 5.81 2.69 -40.90
CA LEU A 685 5.54 4.14 -40.99
C LEU A 685 4.30 4.56 -41.84
N PRO A 686 4.06 4.03 -43.06
CA PRO A 686 2.91 4.45 -43.85
C PRO A 686 1.57 4.06 -43.21
N ALA A 687 1.49 2.85 -42.65
CA ALA A 687 0.31 2.38 -41.94
C ALA A 687 0.18 3.06 -40.56
N GLN A 688 1.31 3.31 -39.88
CA GLN A 688 1.32 4.03 -38.61
C GLN A 688 0.70 5.42 -38.75
N LYS A 689 1.12 6.21 -39.76
CA LYS A 689 0.59 7.57 -39.97
C LYS A 689 -0.91 7.57 -40.24
N ALA A 690 -1.39 6.69 -41.13
CA ALA A 690 -2.82 6.60 -41.46
C ALA A 690 -3.68 6.21 -40.24
N LEU A 691 -3.20 5.29 -39.40
CA LEU A 691 -3.92 4.88 -38.18
C LEU A 691 -3.94 5.98 -37.12
N ARG A 692 -2.82 6.70 -36.94
CA ARG A 692 -2.74 7.84 -36.02
C ARG A 692 -3.63 8.99 -36.48
N GLU A 693 -3.67 9.24 -37.79
CA GLU A 693 -4.55 10.25 -38.39
C GLU A 693 -6.02 9.90 -38.18
N ALA A 694 -6.44 8.65 -38.46
CA ALA A 694 -7.81 8.20 -38.24
C ALA A 694 -8.24 8.31 -36.76
N ALA A 695 -7.38 7.84 -35.84
CA ALA A 695 -7.64 7.97 -34.40
C ALA A 695 -7.65 9.44 -33.94
N GLY A 696 -6.75 10.27 -34.47
CA GLY A 696 -6.65 11.68 -34.15
C GLY A 696 -7.87 12.47 -34.60
N VAL A 697 -8.30 12.32 -35.86
CA VAL A 697 -9.51 12.95 -36.40
C VAL A 697 -10.74 12.57 -35.58
N PHE A 698 -10.88 11.30 -35.21
CA PHE A 698 -11.98 10.85 -34.38
C PHE A 698 -11.95 11.49 -32.98
N LEU A 699 -10.79 11.48 -32.30
CA LEU A 699 -10.64 12.06 -30.97
C LEU A 699 -10.87 13.58 -30.95
N LEU A 700 -10.54 14.29 -32.04
CA LEU A 700 -10.82 15.73 -32.18
C LEU A 700 -12.30 16.01 -32.43
N ALA A 701 -12.97 15.21 -33.24
CA ALA A 701 -14.38 15.43 -33.58
C ALA A 701 -15.36 15.02 -32.48
N ARG A 702 -14.94 14.19 -31.51
CA ARG A 702 -15.82 13.50 -30.55
C ARG A 702 -15.24 13.47 -29.13
N ALA A 703 -14.86 14.64 -28.63
CA ALA A 703 -14.33 14.86 -27.28
C ALA A 703 -15.27 14.38 -26.16
N ASP A 704 -16.57 14.41 -26.42
CA ASP A 704 -17.68 14.06 -25.54
C ASP A 704 -17.85 12.54 -25.31
N ARG A 705 -17.13 11.70 -26.06
CA ARG A 705 -17.37 10.25 -26.06
C ARG A 705 -16.67 9.53 -24.91
N PRO A 706 -17.32 8.51 -24.31
CA PRO A 706 -16.71 7.64 -23.30
C PRO A 706 -15.38 7.05 -23.77
N GLY A 707 -14.37 7.02 -22.90
CA GLY A 707 -13.04 6.49 -23.19
C GLY A 707 -12.04 7.49 -23.76
N PHE A 708 -12.45 8.73 -24.07
CA PHE A 708 -11.55 9.81 -24.48
C PHE A 708 -10.42 10.02 -23.44
N ALA A 709 -10.76 10.06 -22.16
CA ALA A 709 -9.80 10.20 -21.06
C ALA A 709 -8.74 9.10 -21.02
N ALA A 710 -9.15 7.85 -21.26
CA ALA A 710 -8.25 6.71 -21.29
C ALA A 710 -7.29 6.82 -22.48
N ALA A 711 -7.82 7.19 -23.65
CA ALA A 711 -7.02 7.46 -24.84
C ALA A 711 -5.98 8.56 -24.59
N VAL A 712 -6.39 9.71 -24.03
CA VAL A 712 -5.49 10.82 -23.69
C VAL A 712 -4.46 10.40 -22.63
N SER A 713 -4.85 9.64 -21.61
CA SER A 713 -3.94 9.14 -20.58
C SER A 713 -2.92 8.13 -21.12
N HIS A 714 -3.30 7.34 -22.13
CA HIS A 714 -2.37 6.46 -22.83
C HIS A 714 -1.40 7.28 -23.69
N ILE A 715 -1.93 8.25 -24.45
CA ILE A 715 -1.13 9.21 -25.23
C ILE A 715 -0.17 9.98 -24.31
N ARG A 716 -0.52 10.27 -23.05
CA ARG A 716 0.36 10.83 -22.02
C ARG A 716 1.59 9.96 -21.75
N LYS A 717 1.46 8.64 -21.76
CA LYS A 717 2.61 7.73 -21.61
C LYS A 717 3.49 7.69 -22.86
N SER A 718 2.91 8.00 -24.02
CA SER A 718 3.58 8.13 -25.31
C SER A 718 3.90 9.60 -25.70
N PHE A 719 3.85 10.55 -24.74
CA PHE A 719 3.93 12.00 -25.00
C PHE A 719 5.32 12.49 -25.46
N ASP A 720 6.29 11.59 -25.50
CA ASP A 720 7.59 11.80 -26.13
C ASP A 720 7.52 11.76 -27.67
N THR A 721 6.39 11.34 -28.26
CA THR A 721 6.18 11.33 -29.70
C THR A 721 5.62 12.66 -30.22
N GLU A 722 6.08 13.12 -31.39
CA GLU A 722 5.63 14.35 -32.04
C GLU A 722 4.13 14.31 -32.40
N ASP A 723 3.61 13.14 -32.78
CA ASP A 723 2.20 12.95 -33.12
C ASP A 723 1.27 13.11 -31.90
N ALA A 724 1.67 12.59 -30.73
CA ALA A 724 0.92 12.75 -29.48
C ALA A 724 0.80 14.22 -29.07
N ARG A 725 1.90 14.97 -29.21
CA ARG A 725 1.93 16.41 -28.94
C ARG A 725 1.06 17.19 -29.92
N SER A 726 1.15 16.87 -31.21
CA SER A 726 0.36 17.50 -32.27
C SER A 726 -1.14 17.28 -32.09
N LEU A 727 -1.54 16.08 -31.65
CA LEU A 727 -2.94 15.77 -31.33
C LEU A 727 -3.43 16.57 -30.12
N ALA A 728 -2.63 16.64 -29.04
CA ALA A 728 -2.97 17.45 -27.87
C ALA A 728 -3.05 18.95 -28.20
N ASP A 729 -2.17 19.46 -29.06
CA ASP A 729 -2.22 20.83 -29.58
C ASP A 729 -3.53 21.11 -30.34
N ALA A 730 -3.90 20.22 -31.25
CA ALA A 730 -5.12 20.34 -32.04
C ALA A 730 -6.36 20.29 -31.14
N TYR A 731 -6.40 19.35 -30.18
CA TYR A 731 -7.51 19.22 -29.26
C TYR A 731 -7.68 20.47 -28.40
N LEU A 732 -6.61 20.95 -27.77
CA LEU A 732 -6.70 22.14 -26.92
C LEU A 732 -7.06 23.38 -27.73
N ARG A 733 -6.66 23.47 -29.01
CA ARG A 733 -7.08 24.59 -29.86
C ARG A 733 -8.61 24.68 -30.00
N GLU A 734 -9.28 23.54 -30.15
CA GLU A 734 -10.72 23.45 -30.38
C GLU A 734 -11.54 23.39 -29.09
N HIS A 735 -11.06 22.63 -28.09
CA HIS A 735 -11.84 22.19 -26.93
C HIS A 735 -11.30 22.65 -25.57
N HIS A 736 -10.37 23.61 -25.52
CA HIS A 736 -9.78 24.08 -24.24
C HIS A 736 -10.77 24.72 -23.26
N ARG A 737 -12.05 24.91 -23.60
CA ARG A 737 -13.06 25.42 -22.65
C ARG A 737 -13.91 24.32 -22.06
N ASP A 738 -13.90 23.14 -22.64
CA ASP A 738 -14.74 22.02 -22.23
C ASP A 738 -14.26 21.46 -20.90
N LEU A 739 -15.18 21.04 -20.05
CA LEU A 739 -14.84 20.52 -18.72
C LEU A 739 -13.79 19.40 -18.81
N ASP A 740 -13.89 18.48 -19.77
CA ASP A 740 -12.98 17.35 -19.97
C ASP A 740 -11.54 17.73 -20.38
N ALA A 741 -11.28 18.96 -20.82
CA ALA A 741 -9.95 19.40 -21.21
C ALA A 741 -8.92 19.33 -20.07
N TYR A 742 -9.37 19.32 -18.80
CA TYR A 742 -8.49 19.11 -17.64
C TYR A 742 -7.64 17.85 -17.77
N ARG A 743 -8.16 16.79 -18.38
CA ARG A 743 -7.46 15.51 -18.58
C ARG A 743 -6.27 15.65 -19.53
N VAL A 744 -6.42 16.48 -20.55
CA VAL A 744 -5.34 16.82 -21.48
C VAL A 744 -4.34 17.74 -20.78
N PHE A 745 -4.79 18.71 -19.98
CA PHE A 745 -3.88 19.56 -19.18
C PHE A 745 -3.05 18.75 -18.18
N SER A 746 -3.63 17.75 -17.51
CA SER A 746 -2.91 16.81 -16.62
C SER A 746 -1.87 15.97 -17.35
N ALA A 747 -1.95 15.84 -18.67
CA ALA A 747 -0.92 15.20 -19.49
C ALA A 747 0.14 16.19 -19.96
N VAL A 748 -0.25 17.38 -20.39
CA VAL A 748 0.62 18.33 -21.09
C VAL A 748 1.44 19.19 -20.13
N LEU A 749 0.82 19.70 -19.06
CA LEU A 749 1.43 20.68 -18.14
C LEU A 749 2.63 20.14 -17.32
N PRO A 750 2.68 18.86 -16.88
CA PRO A 750 3.82 18.34 -16.11
C PRO A 750 5.15 18.26 -16.89
N HIS A 751 5.13 18.30 -18.22
CA HIS A 751 6.33 18.09 -19.03
C HIS A 751 7.17 19.38 -19.14
N SER A 752 8.49 19.25 -18.96
CA SER A 752 9.48 20.34 -18.94
C SER A 752 9.62 20.99 -20.32
N GLY A 753 8.65 21.81 -20.69
CA GLY A 753 8.55 22.44 -22.01
C GLY A 753 7.12 22.77 -22.45
N ALA A 754 6.13 22.74 -21.54
CA ALA A 754 4.77 23.17 -21.83
C ALA A 754 4.78 24.46 -22.66
N ARG A 755 4.22 24.41 -23.87
CA ARG A 755 4.28 25.51 -24.82
C ARG A 755 3.48 26.69 -24.26
N SER A 756 3.87 27.92 -24.61
CA SER A 756 3.13 29.12 -24.17
C SER A 756 1.64 29.07 -24.51
N ALA A 757 1.28 28.43 -25.64
CA ALA A 757 -0.09 28.20 -26.04
C ALA A 757 -0.86 27.30 -25.05
N HIS A 758 -0.27 26.22 -24.55
CA HIS A 758 -0.91 25.31 -23.57
C HIS A 758 -1.20 26.02 -22.25
N ILE A 759 -0.27 26.85 -21.79
CA ILE A 759 -0.46 27.70 -20.61
C ILE A 759 -1.64 28.66 -20.86
N GLY A 760 -1.70 29.31 -22.03
CA GLY A 760 -2.81 30.18 -22.40
C GLY A 760 -4.17 29.47 -22.45
N TYR A 761 -4.23 28.26 -22.99
CA TYR A 761 -5.42 27.42 -22.99
C TYR A 761 -5.85 27.03 -21.58
N ALA A 762 -4.92 26.60 -20.73
CA ALA A 762 -5.20 26.22 -19.34
C ALA A 762 -5.69 27.40 -18.50
N MET A 763 -5.14 28.61 -18.72
CA MET A 763 -5.63 29.84 -18.09
C MET A 763 -7.07 30.15 -18.51
N THR A 764 -7.39 30.01 -19.80
CA THR A 764 -8.74 30.22 -20.32
C THR A 764 -9.70 29.19 -19.76
N TRP A 765 -9.29 27.92 -19.71
CA TRP A 765 -10.07 26.83 -19.12
C TRP A 765 -10.38 27.09 -17.65
N LEU A 766 -9.37 27.44 -16.85
CA LEU A 766 -9.52 27.69 -15.41
C LEU A 766 -10.43 28.91 -15.15
N SER A 767 -10.41 29.90 -16.04
CA SER A 767 -11.32 31.04 -15.96
C SER A 767 -12.77 30.67 -16.28
N ALA A 768 -13.00 29.68 -17.16
CA ALA A 768 -14.33 29.22 -17.55
C ALA A 768 -14.91 28.15 -16.61
N ASN A 769 -14.06 27.33 -15.99
CA ASN A 769 -14.44 26.15 -15.19
C ASN A 769 -13.95 26.25 -13.73
N GLY A 770 -13.79 27.48 -13.22
CA GLY A 770 -13.17 27.74 -11.91
C GLY A 770 -13.82 27.01 -10.75
N ASP A 771 -15.15 26.87 -10.76
CA ASP A 771 -15.91 26.26 -9.66
C ASP A 771 -16.05 24.73 -9.80
N SER A 772 -15.42 24.14 -10.81
CA SER A 772 -15.52 22.70 -11.07
C SER A 772 -14.57 21.90 -10.18
N LEU A 773 -14.95 20.65 -9.86
CA LEU A 773 -14.13 19.74 -9.06
C LEU A 773 -12.67 19.61 -9.56
N PRO A 774 -12.39 19.51 -10.88
CA PRO A 774 -11.02 19.40 -11.40
C PRO A 774 -10.22 20.72 -11.38
N ALA A 775 -10.84 21.86 -11.08
CA ALA A 775 -10.20 23.18 -11.18
C ALA A 775 -8.96 23.31 -10.29
N HIS A 776 -9.01 22.75 -9.08
CA HIS A 776 -7.88 22.76 -8.16
C HIS A 776 -6.62 22.09 -8.73
N GLU A 777 -6.80 20.97 -9.46
CA GLU A 777 -5.70 20.22 -10.05
C GLU A 777 -5.09 20.97 -11.24
N VAL A 778 -5.94 21.56 -12.10
CA VAL A 778 -5.45 22.41 -13.20
C VAL A 778 -4.75 23.64 -12.66
N ALA A 779 -5.29 24.29 -11.63
CA ALA A 779 -4.67 25.45 -10.98
C ALA A 779 -3.28 25.11 -10.40
N ARG A 780 -3.17 23.96 -9.72
CA ARG A 780 -1.91 23.44 -9.18
C ARG A 780 -0.88 23.18 -10.29
N LEU A 781 -1.28 22.44 -11.32
CA LEU A 781 -0.40 22.11 -12.46
C LEU A 781 0.01 23.36 -13.25
N LEU A 782 -0.89 24.32 -13.40
CA LEU A 782 -0.62 25.58 -14.07
C LEU A 782 0.41 26.42 -13.27
N ALA A 783 0.28 26.45 -11.94
CA ALA A 783 1.26 27.11 -11.05
C ALA A 783 2.65 26.46 -11.08
N GLU A 784 2.73 25.15 -11.33
CA GLU A 784 3.99 24.41 -11.52
C GLU A 784 4.61 24.65 -12.89
N ALA A 785 3.81 24.50 -13.96
CA ALA A 785 4.26 24.59 -15.34
C ALA A 785 4.70 26.01 -15.75
N ALA A 786 4.04 27.04 -15.20
CA ALA A 786 4.29 28.43 -15.54
C ALA A 786 5.08 29.19 -14.46
N ARG A 787 6.09 28.55 -13.87
CA ARG A 787 6.89 29.13 -12.78
C ARG A 787 7.45 30.51 -13.15
N GLY A 788 7.11 31.53 -12.36
CA GLY A 788 7.57 32.90 -12.54
C GLY A 788 6.73 33.76 -13.50
N ARG A 789 5.67 33.21 -14.12
CA ARG A 789 4.72 33.99 -14.92
C ARG A 789 3.70 34.70 -14.02
N MET A 790 3.68 36.02 -14.08
CA MET A 790 2.84 36.85 -13.21
C MET A 790 1.35 36.78 -13.54
N ASP A 791 0.99 36.62 -14.80
CA ASP A 791 -0.39 36.46 -15.27
C ASP A 791 -1.03 35.16 -14.74
N VAL A 792 -0.29 34.04 -14.79
CA VAL A 792 -0.71 32.78 -14.16
C VAL A 792 -0.80 32.92 -12.65
N THR A 793 0.21 33.53 -12.03
CA THR A 793 0.24 33.74 -10.57
C THR A 793 -1.00 34.52 -10.11
N ASN A 794 -1.35 35.61 -10.80
CA ASN A 794 -2.53 36.42 -10.49
C ASN A 794 -3.84 35.66 -10.72
N LEU A 795 -3.93 34.83 -11.76
CA LEU A 795 -5.13 34.00 -12.00
C LEU A 795 -5.32 32.97 -10.89
N VAL A 796 -4.27 32.20 -10.56
CA VAL A 796 -4.33 31.17 -9.52
C VAL A 796 -4.55 31.79 -8.14
N SER A 797 -3.95 32.97 -7.86
CA SER A 797 -4.25 33.72 -6.64
C SER A 797 -5.73 34.10 -6.54
N ARG A 798 -6.35 34.65 -7.60
CA ARG A 798 -7.79 34.94 -7.60
C ARG A 798 -8.65 33.70 -7.42
N TRP A 799 -8.23 32.57 -7.99
CA TRP A 799 -8.92 31.30 -7.80
C TRP A 799 -8.88 30.85 -6.33
N ILE A 800 -7.72 30.94 -5.67
CA ILE A 800 -7.57 30.67 -4.22
C ILE A 800 -8.45 31.61 -3.39
N GLU A 801 -8.54 32.90 -3.75
CA GLU A 801 -9.41 33.86 -3.06
C GLU A 801 -10.90 33.52 -3.20
N ALA A 802 -11.33 33.11 -4.39
CA ALA A 802 -12.71 32.70 -4.63
C ALA A 802 -13.09 31.40 -3.90
N HIS A 803 -12.11 30.51 -3.68
CA HIS A 803 -12.29 29.22 -3.03
C HIS A 803 -11.61 29.20 -1.65
N GLU A 804 -11.56 30.35 -0.97
CA GLU A 804 -10.80 30.50 0.27
C GLU A 804 -11.32 29.53 1.33
N THR A 805 -12.64 29.27 1.38
CA THR A 805 -13.31 28.35 2.32
C THR A 805 -13.11 26.86 2.02
N GLU A 806 -12.43 26.49 0.93
CA GLU A 806 -12.24 25.10 0.56
C GLU A 806 -10.87 24.56 0.98
N ASP A 807 -10.85 23.41 1.65
CA ASP A 807 -9.64 22.66 2.02
C ASP A 807 -8.66 22.46 0.85
N ARG A 808 -9.21 22.29 -0.37
CA ARG A 808 -8.42 22.02 -1.59
C ARG A 808 -7.60 23.22 -2.04
N ALA A 809 -8.01 24.44 -1.71
CA ALA A 809 -7.26 25.65 -2.02
C ALA A 809 -5.89 25.66 -1.32
N GLY A 810 -5.76 24.98 -0.17
CA GLY A 810 -4.48 24.81 0.53
C GLY A 810 -3.40 24.10 -0.30
N HIS A 811 -3.76 23.11 -1.13
CA HIS A 811 -2.79 22.45 -2.02
C HIS A 811 -2.28 23.41 -3.10
N VAL A 812 -3.19 24.16 -3.71
CA VAL A 812 -2.87 25.15 -4.74
C VAL A 812 -2.02 26.28 -4.16
N ALA A 813 -2.38 26.77 -2.97
CA ALA A 813 -1.63 27.78 -2.22
C ALA A 813 -0.19 27.33 -1.90
N ALA A 814 -0.03 26.12 -1.36
CA ALA A 814 1.29 25.56 -1.05
C ALA A 814 2.18 25.42 -2.31
N THR A 815 1.61 24.95 -3.41
CA THR A 815 2.31 24.86 -4.70
C THR A 815 2.68 26.23 -5.24
N LEU A 816 1.78 27.20 -5.18
CA LEU A 816 2.00 28.57 -5.65
C LEU A 816 3.12 29.26 -4.86
N VAL A 817 3.19 29.07 -3.54
CA VAL A 817 4.30 29.56 -2.70
C VAL A 817 5.62 28.87 -3.08
N LYS A 818 5.61 27.55 -3.30
CA LYS A 818 6.81 26.79 -3.69
C LYS A 818 7.39 27.27 -5.02
N THR A 819 6.55 27.62 -5.99
CA THR A 819 6.98 28.10 -7.31
C THR A 819 7.33 29.58 -7.30
N ASN A 820 6.66 30.40 -6.48
CA ASN A 820 6.82 31.85 -6.37
C ASN A 820 7.35 32.33 -5.00
N ARG A 821 8.44 31.72 -4.52
CA ARG A 821 9.01 31.92 -3.16
C ARG A 821 9.40 33.36 -2.77
N ARG A 822 9.34 34.32 -3.69
CA ARG A 822 9.68 35.75 -3.47
C ARG A 822 8.47 36.67 -3.63
N ASN A 823 7.31 36.17 -4.01
CA ASN A 823 6.13 36.99 -4.27
C ASN A 823 5.37 37.22 -2.97
N GLU A 824 5.47 38.44 -2.44
CA GLU A 824 4.85 38.84 -1.18
C GLU A 824 3.33 38.65 -1.19
N LYS A 825 2.64 38.99 -2.29
CA LYS A 825 1.18 38.81 -2.40
C LYS A 825 0.76 37.34 -2.24
N VAL A 826 1.51 36.42 -2.85
CA VAL A 826 1.25 34.97 -2.75
C VAL A 826 1.48 34.48 -1.31
N ILE A 827 2.53 34.97 -0.66
CA ILE A 827 2.86 34.64 0.74
C ILE A 827 1.75 35.16 1.66
N THR A 828 1.32 36.42 1.51
CA THR A 828 0.22 37.01 2.29
C THR A 828 -1.09 36.26 2.08
N LEU A 829 -1.46 35.94 0.84
CA LEU A 829 -2.67 35.18 0.52
C LEU A 829 -2.65 33.79 1.17
N SER A 830 -1.52 33.09 1.08
CA SER A 830 -1.36 31.76 1.66
C SER A 830 -1.30 31.80 3.20
N SER A 831 -0.77 32.87 3.79
CA SER A 831 -0.85 33.11 5.23
C SER A 831 -2.29 33.37 5.68
N ARG A 832 -3.06 34.20 4.94
CA ARG A 832 -4.48 34.45 5.24
C ARG A 832 -5.31 33.17 5.17
N TRP A 833 -5.08 32.36 4.13
CA TRP A 833 -5.72 31.05 4.01
C TRP A 833 -5.40 30.15 5.21
N LEU A 834 -4.12 30.09 5.63
CA LEU A 834 -3.68 29.32 6.79
C LEU A 834 -4.33 29.78 8.10
N ASP A 835 -4.54 31.09 8.28
CA ASP A 835 -5.21 31.63 9.46
C ASP A 835 -6.70 31.26 9.50
N ALA A 836 -7.37 31.28 8.34
CA ALA A 836 -8.78 30.92 8.22
C ALA A 836 -9.03 29.40 8.33
N HIS A 837 -8.03 28.58 7.99
CA HIS A 837 -8.13 27.12 7.89
C HIS A 837 -7.10 26.43 8.76
N GLY A 838 -6.90 26.94 9.97
CA GLY A 838 -5.84 26.46 10.86
C GLY A 838 -6.02 24.99 11.27
N ASP A 839 -7.25 24.52 11.36
CA ASP A 839 -7.63 23.13 11.60
C ASP A 839 -7.68 22.27 10.32
N ALA A 840 -7.66 22.90 9.15
CA ALA A 840 -7.70 22.18 7.89
C ALA A 840 -6.43 21.35 7.70
N ARG A 841 -6.67 20.15 7.20
CA ARG A 841 -5.70 19.14 6.83
C ARG A 841 -4.50 19.72 6.06
N GLN A 842 -4.73 20.61 5.10
CA GLN A 842 -3.72 21.17 4.19
C GLN A 842 -2.89 22.29 4.83
N ALA A 843 -3.24 22.77 6.02
CA ALA A 843 -2.53 23.81 6.75
C ALA A 843 -1.03 23.49 6.93
N GLN A 844 -0.68 22.22 7.17
CA GLN A 844 0.71 21.80 7.29
C GLN A 844 1.52 22.04 5.99
N LEU A 845 0.94 21.72 4.83
CA LEU A 845 1.61 21.90 3.53
C LEU A 845 1.83 23.38 3.23
N VAL A 846 0.83 24.21 3.54
CA VAL A 846 0.90 25.67 3.39
C VAL A 846 1.94 26.25 4.34
N ALA A 847 1.92 25.87 5.63
CA ALA A 847 2.90 26.28 6.62
C ALA A 847 4.33 25.90 6.21
N LEU A 848 4.57 24.67 5.73
CA LEU A 848 5.89 24.26 5.23
C LEU A 848 6.32 25.04 3.98
N ALA A 849 5.39 25.31 3.07
CA ALA A 849 5.69 26.11 1.87
C ALA A 849 6.07 27.54 2.26
N LEU A 850 5.34 28.16 3.20
CA LEU A 850 5.62 29.48 3.75
C LEU A 850 6.99 29.54 4.44
N LEU A 851 7.34 28.53 5.25
CA LEU A 851 8.68 28.43 5.87
C LEU A 851 9.82 28.18 4.85
N HIS A 852 9.49 27.77 3.63
CA HIS A 852 10.44 27.63 2.52
C HIS A 852 10.49 28.83 1.58
N ALA A 853 9.65 29.85 1.79
CA ALA A 853 9.71 31.10 1.06
C ALA A 853 11.05 31.80 1.32
N ARG A 854 11.60 32.48 0.30
CA ARG A 854 12.89 33.19 0.39
C ARG A 854 12.74 34.56 1.02
N VAL A 855 11.55 35.16 0.92
CA VAL A 855 11.19 36.39 1.62
C VAL A 855 10.34 35.95 2.81
N LEU A 856 10.96 35.76 3.95
CA LEU A 856 10.24 35.52 5.20
C LEU A 856 9.77 36.88 5.71
N VAL A 857 8.49 37.18 5.52
CA VAL A 857 7.86 38.32 6.20
C VAL A 857 7.82 37.96 7.70
N PRO A 858 8.30 38.81 8.62
CA PRO A 858 8.27 38.53 10.06
C PRO A 858 6.89 38.07 10.56
N ASP A 859 5.82 38.66 10.02
CA ASP A 859 4.44 38.28 10.27
C ASP A 859 4.12 36.82 9.90
N THR A 860 4.74 36.27 8.84
CA THR A 860 4.52 34.87 8.44
C THR A 860 5.05 33.90 9.50
N LEU A 861 6.19 34.21 10.13
CA LEU A 861 6.73 33.38 11.22
C LEU A 861 5.81 33.45 12.44
N VAL A 862 5.32 34.65 12.77
CA VAL A 862 4.35 34.84 13.88
C VAL A 862 3.06 34.07 13.63
N ARG A 863 2.52 34.10 12.41
CA ARG A 863 1.29 33.39 12.04
C ARG A 863 1.48 31.87 12.06
N VAL A 864 2.55 31.34 11.45
CA VAL A 864 2.86 29.90 11.50
C VAL A 864 3.10 29.44 12.95
N ARG A 865 3.69 30.28 13.81
CA ARG A 865 3.84 30.00 15.24
C ARG A 865 2.50 29.99 15.96
N ALA A 866 1.66 31.01 15.76
CA ALA A 866 0.34 31.10 16.38
C ALA A 866 -0.53 29.89 16.00
N TRP A 867 -0.50 29.52 14.71
CA TRP A 867 -1.10 28.30 14.20
C TRP A 867 -0.56 27.04 14.90
N LEU A 868 0.77 26.87 14.98
CA LEU A 868 1.39 25.70 15.62
C LEU A 868 1.01 25.57 17.11
N VAL A 869 0.85 26.69 17.80
CA VAL A 869 0.42 26.74 19.22
C VAL A 869 -1.05 26.33 19.37
N GLN A 870 -1.92 26.75 18.45
CA GLN A 870 -3.34 26.36 18.45
C GLN A 870 -3.53 24.86 18.21
N GLN A 871 -2.67 24.22 17.41
CA GLN A 871 -2.77 22.80 17.03
C GLN A 871 -2.18 21.80 18.05
N GLN A 872 -1.95 22.22 19.32
CA GLN A 872 -1.47 21.37 20.43
C GLN A 872 -0.28 20.42 20.10
N ALA A 873 0.79 20.95 19.49
CA ALA A 873 2.12 20.34 19.38
C ALA A 873 2.27 19.01 18.57
N GLY A 874 1.33 18.66 17.69
CA GLY A 874 1.44 17.46 16.83
C GLY A 874 2.46 17.53 15.68
N TRP A 875 2.83 18.73 15.21
CA TRP A 875 3.48 18.93 13.90
C TRP A 875 5.00 19.15 13.99
N THR A 876 5.73 18.09 14.39
CA THR A 876 7.18 18.14 14.66
C THR A 876 8.04 18.66 13.50
N ILE A 877 7.67 18.41 12.24
CA ILE A 877 8.42 18.87 11.07
C ILE A 877 8.33 20.40 10.92
N VAL A 878 7.13 20.96 11.07
CA VAL A 878 6.91 22.42 11.02
C VAL A 878 7.57 23.09 12.22
N ALA A 879 7.38 22.54 13.42
CA ALA A 879 8.02 23.01 14.66
C ALA A 879 9.55 23.02 14.55
N THR A 880 10.15 21.93 14.05
CA THR A 880 11.60 21.81 13.87
C THR A 880 12.12 22.82 12.85
N LYS A 881 11.37 23.06 11.76
CA LYS A 881 11.76 24.04 10.74
C LYS A 881 11.63 25.47 11.26
N LEU A 882 10.54 25.79 11.94
CA LEU A 882 10.29 27.08 12.57
C LEU A 882 11.38 27.39 13.61
N ALA A 883 11.66 26.46 14.53
CA ALA A 883 12.73 26.61 15.52
C ALA A 883 14.12 26.80 14.88
N LYS A 884 14.41 26.10 13.77
CA LYS A 884 15.64 26.32 12.99
C LYS A 884 15.73 27.72 12.39
N LEU A 885 14.62 28.28 11.89
CA LEU A 885 14.59 29.62 11.32
C LEU A 885 14.63 30.71 12.41
N GLU A 886 13.93 30.52 13.52
CA GLU A 886 13.95 31.43 14.67
C GLU A 886 15.34 31.48 15.32
N SER A 887 16.01 30.33 15.47
CA SER A 887 17.39 30.25 15.97
C SER A 887 18.44 30.83 15.01
N ALA A 888 18.12 30.94 13.71
CA ALA A 888 18.98 31.58 12.73
C ALA A 888 18.85 33.12 12.72
N GLY A 889 17.76 33.66 13.28
CA GLY A 889 17.43 35.09 13.25
C GLY A 889 17.85 35.90 14.48
N THR A 890 18.12 35.28 15.64
CA THR A 890 18.13 35.99 16.94
C THR A 890 19.40 35.93 17.78
N THR A 891 20.54 35.42 17.31
CA THR A 891 21.76 35.40 18.16
C THR A 891 23.00 36.01 17.51
N ASP A 892 23.47 37.09 18.12
CA ASP A 892 24.81 37.65 18.00
C ASP A 892 25.87 36.52 18.13
N PRO A 893 26.81 36.37 17.17
CA PRO A 893 27.86 35.35 17.23
C PRO A 893 28.74 35.38 18.49
N ALA A 894 28.75 36.49 19.24
CA ALA A 894 29.48 36.60 20.51
C ALA A 894 28.76 35.99 21.74
N ALA A 895 27.45 35.71 21.65
CA ALA A 895 26.62 35.40 22.83
C ALA A 895 26.42 33.89 23.12
N LEU A 896 27.00 32.99 22.34
CA LEU A 896 26.86 31.55 22.58
C LEU A 896 27.93 31.02 23.56
N PRO A 897 27.55 30.37 24.67
CA PRO A 897 28.52 29.88 25.66
C PRO A 897 29.49 28.85 25.07
N ALA A 898 30.77 28.95 25.45
CA ALA A 898 31.86 28.16 24.90
C ALA A 898 31.83 26.66 25.26
N SER A 899 30.87 26.18 26.06
CA SER A 899 30.85 24.84 26.66
C SER A 899 29.98 23.80 25.95
N SER A 900 29.20 24.16 24.91
CA SER A 900 28.33 23.21 24.20
C SER A 900 28.97 22.70 22.90
N LYS A 901 28.81 21.40 22.59
CA LYS A 901 29.13 20.80 21.28
C LYS A 901 28.64 21.69 20.13
N PRO A 902 29.32 21.75 18.97
CA PRO A 902 28.94 22.60 17.85
C PRO A 902 27.52 22.23 17.42
N SER A 903 26.59 23.17 17.62
CA SER A 903 25.21 22.97 17.23
C SER A 903 25.13 22.89 15.71
N SER A 904 24.19 22.09 15.19
CA SER A 904 23.88 21.97 13.76
C SER A 904 23.67 23.32 13.06
N SER A 905 23.36 24.38 13.83
CA SER A 905 23.27 25.77 13.40
C SER A 905 24.62 26.38 12.93
N LEU A 906 25.75 26.07 13.58
CA LEU A 906 27.07 26.57 13.18
C LEU A 906 27.51 25.94 11.85
N LEU A 907 27.29 24.63 11.70
CA LEU A 907 27.56 23.91 10.45
C LEU A 907 26.66 24.38 9.31
N ALA A 908 25.38 24.67 9.59
CA ALA A 908 24.47 25.24 8.61
C ALA A 908 24.89 26.64 8.16
N ARG A 909 25.39 27.49 9.07
CA ARG A 909 25.92 28.82 8.73
C ARG A 909 27.20 28.75 7.90
N ILE A 910 28.14 27.87 8.24
CA ILE A 910 29.37 27.64 7.44
C ILE A 910 29.01 27.25 6.01
N ARG A 911 27.96 26.43 5.82
CA ARG A 911 27.47 25.98 4.51
C ARG A 911 26.62 27.02 3.76
N ALA A 912 26.12 28.06 4.42
CA ALA A 912 25.15 29.00 3.84
C ALA A 912 25.65 30.45 3.69
N GLY A 913 26.65 30.89 4.46
CA GLY A 913 27.16 32.27 4.45
C GLY A 913 28.50 32.43 3.73
N PRO A 914 28.89 33.65 3.30
CA PRO A 914 30.21 33.91 2.71
C PRO A 914 31.33 33.85 3.77
N MET A 915 32.51 33.34 3.41
CA MET A 915 33.70 33.30 4.27
C MET A 915 34.26 34.71 4.49
N ASN A 916 34.44 35.13 5.75
CA ASN A 916 35.08 36.40 6.10
C ASN A 916 35.99 36.25 7.34
N GLU A 917 36.90 37.21 7.55
CA GLU A 917 37.84 37.19 8.68
C GLU A 917 37.15 37.17 10.05
N GLY A 918 35.96 37.75 10.17
CA GLY A 918 35.19 37.76 11.42
C GLY A 918 34.77 36.34 11.82
N LEU A 919 34.33 35.55 10.85
CA LEU A 919 33.99 34.14 11.04
C LEU A 919 35.24 33.33 11.45
N LEU A 920 36.37 33.48 10.76
CA LEU A 920 37.61 32.78 11.09
C LEU A 920 38.14 33.15 12.50
N ARG A 921 38.08 34.44 12.89
CA ARG A 921 38.45 34.87 14.25
C ARG A 921 37.55 34.25 15.32
N SER A 922 36.24 34.26 15.11
CA SER A 922 35.27 33.66 16.05
C SER A 922 35.45 32.14 16.19
N LEU A 923 35.80 31.46 15.09
CA LEU A 923 36.08 30.03 15.07
C LEU A 923 37.43 29.71 15.75
N SER A 924 38.45 30.56 15.59
CA SER A 924 39.74 30.42 16.27
C SER A 924 39.58 30.37 17.78
N ALA A 925 38.82 31.31 18.35
CA ALA A 925 38.59 31.39 19.81
C ALA A 925 37.84 30.14 20.33
N ARG A 926 36.86 29.63 19.57
CA ARG A 926 36.08 28.43 19.93
C ARG A 926 36.88 27.14 19.83
N LEU A 927 37.67 26.97 18.77
CA LEU A 927 38.47 25.77 18.55
C LEU A 927 39.59 25.63 19.60
N SER A 928 40.09 26.75 20.16
CA SER A 928 40.99 26.72 21.31
C SER A 928 40.31 26.29 22.62
N ALA A 929 38.99 26.50 22.76
CA ALA A 929 38.24 26.21 23.99
C ALA A 929 37.61 24.79 24.03
N THR A 930 37.37 24.14 22.87
CA THR A 930 36.60 22.87 22.79
C THR A 930 37.29 21.79 21.95
N ARG A 931 38.29 21.13 22.55
CA ARG A 931 39.15 20.11 21.90
C ARG A 931 38.41 18.93 21.25
N GLY A 932 37.23 18.55 21.75
CA GLY A 932 36.48 17.38 21.24
C GLY A 932 35.71 17.61 19.93
N SER A 933 35.53 18.86 19.50
CA SER A 933 34.57 19.20 18.44
C SER A 933 35.16 19.91 17.21
N ALA A 934 36.47 20.11 17.22
CA ALA A 934 37.18 20.85 16.19
C ALA A 934 37.05 20.21 14.79
N ARG A 935 37.03 18.88 14.73
CA ARG A 935 36.96 18.13 13.47
C ARG A 935 35.74 18.48 12.63
N GLU A 936 34.54 18.43 13.20
CA GLU A 936 33.30 18.61 12.43
C GLU A 936 33.21 20.01 11.81
N VAL A 937 33.73 21.01 12.52
CA VAL A 937 33.80 22.40 12.07
C VAL A 937 34.86 22.57 10.99
N LEU A 938 36.06 22.02 11.19
CA LEU A 938 37.16 22.10 10.24
C LEU A 938 36.87 21.33 8.94
N ASP A 939 36.30 20.12 9.03
CA ASP A 939 35.86 19.33 7.88
C ASP A 939 34.81 20.10 7.06
N ALA A 940 33.83 20.72 7.74
CA ALA A 940 32.83 21.54 7.05
C ALA A 940 33.43 22.78 6.37
N LEU A 941 34.43 23.43 6.97
CA LEU A 941 35.15 24.56 6.36
C LEU A 941 35.93 24.12 5.13
N ILE A 942 36.71 23.03 5.24
CA ILE A 942 37.53 22.49 4.15
C ILE A 942 36.64 22.07 2.97
N THR A 943 35.55 21.35 3.23
CA THR A 943 34.65 20.90 2.15
C THR A 943 33.87 22.05 1.52
N THR A 944 33.51 23.08 2.28
CA THR A 944 32.75 24.22 1.73
C THR A 944 33.66 25.22 0.99
N TYR A 945 34.92 25.36 1.42
CA TYR A 945 35.89 26.32 0.87
C TYR A 945 37.23 25.69 0.50
N PRO A 946 37.24 24.65 -0.37
CA PRO A 946 38.42 23.81 -0.62
C PRO A 946 39.62 24.55 -1.23
N GLY A 947 39.41 25.68 -1.92
CA GLY A 947 40.47 26.48 -2.54
C GLY A 947 40.84 27.77 -1.78
N ASN A 948 40.26 28.03 -0.60
CA ASN A 948 40.50 29.28 0.10
C ASN A 948 41.83 29.25 0.87
N ALA A 949 42.73 30.19 0.58
CA ALA A 949 44.06 30.26 1.17
C ALA A 949 44.02 30.55 2.68
N ASP A 950 43.09 31.39 3.15
CA ASP A 950 42.96 31.74 4.57
C ASP A 950 42.40 30.57 5.38
N VAL A 951 41.44 29.82 4.82
CA VAL A 951 40.93 28.58 5.42
C VAL A 951 42.03 27.54 5.51
N SER A 952 42.82 27.38 4.44
CA SER A 952 43.92 26.43 4.43
C SER A 952 44.99 26.80 5.47
N ARG A 953 45.39 28.07 5.54
CA ARG A 953 46.35 28.58 6.54
C ARG A 953 45.81 28.41 7.96
N PHE A 954 44.55 28.76 8.19
CA PHE A 954 43.88 28.56 9.49
C PHE A 954 43.87 27.11 9.95
N VAL A 955 43.54 26.18 9.04
CA VAL A 955 43.55 24.74 9.34
C VAL A 955 44.98 24.25 9.58
N ILE A 956 45.96 24.67 8.78
CA ILE A 956 47.37 24.31 8.95
C ILE A 956 47.91 24.79 10.31
N ASP A 957 47.62 26.03 10.70
CA ASP A 957 48.03 26.60 11.98
C ASP A 957 47.36 25.89 13.16
N TRP A 958 46.13 25.41 12.99
CA TRP A 958 45.48 24.56 13.98
C TRP A 958 46.16 23.20 14.06
N VAL A 959 46.42 22.53 12.92
CA VAL A 959 47.09 21.22 12.86
C VAL A 959 48.49 21.28 13.52
N ARG A 960 49.29 22.32 13.24
CA ARG A 960 50.61 22.52 13.85
C ARG A 960 50.55 22.66 15.38
N ARG A 961 49.51 23.31 15.91
CA ARG A 961 49.30 23.50 17.36
C ARG A 961 48.69 22.29 18.06
N SER A 962 48.00 21.43 17.30
CA SER A 962 47.26 20.25 17.81
C SER A 962 47.97 18.93 17.50
N ALA A 963 49.28 18.95 17.21
CA ALA A 963 50.11 17.77 16.98
C ALA A 963 50.11 16.87 18.23
N GLY A 964 49.29 15.81 18.21
CA GLY A 964 49.03 14.92 19.35
C GLY A 964 47.55 14.67 19.66
N GLU A 965 46.63 15.47 19.11
CA GLU A 965 45.19 15.27 19.31
C GLU A 965 44.63 14.11 18.45
N ARG A 966 43.60 13.41 18.94
CA ARG A 966 43.07 12.20 18.25
C ARG A 966 42.56 12.45 16.82
N ASN A 967 42.21 13.70 16.49
CA ASN A 967 41.49 14.08 15.28
C ASN A 967 42.33 14.81 14.21
N PHE A 968 43.57 15.26 14.50
CA PHE A 968 44.33 16.08 13.55
C PHE A 968 44.62 15.33 12.23
N ILE A 969 44.87 14.01 12.32
CA ILE A 969 45.15 13.12 11.19
C ILE A 969 44.03 13.16 10.15
N GLU A 970 42.78 13.22 10.60
CA GLU A 970 41.62 13.22 9.71
C GLU A 970 41.38 14.60 9.10
N VAL A 971 41.66 15.67 9.84
CA VAL A 971 41.56 17.05 9.34
C VAL A 971 42.63 17.31 8.28
N ILE A 972 43.89 16.93 8.52
CA ILE A 972 44.96 17.13 7.54
C ILE A 972 44.77 16.25 6.29
N ALA A 973 44.32 15.00 6.45
CA ALA A 973 43.98 14.14 5.32
C ALA A 973 42.82 14.73 4.48
N THR A 974 41.83 15.35 5.13
CA THR A 974 40.70 16.02 4.48
C THR A 974 41.18 17.28 3.73
N LEU A 975 42.06 18.09 4.33
CA LEU A 975 42.66 19.27 3.70
C LEU A 975 43.44 18.91 2.44
N VAL A 976 44.35 17.93 2.52
CA VAL A 976 45.14 17.48 1.37
C VAL A 976 44.26 16.88 0.26
N SER A 977 43.22 16.14 0.63
CA SER A 977 42.31 15.54 -0.36
C SER A 977 41.48 16.57 -1.13
N HIS A 978 41.07 17.66 -0.47
CA HIS A 978 40.21 18.70 -1.08
C HIS A 978 41.02 19.86 -1.67
N ASN A 979 42.27 20.06 -1.24
CA ASN A 979 43.17 21.09 -1.75
C ASN A 979 44.55 20.51 -2.15
N PRO A 980 44.60 19.67 -3.19
CA PRO A 980 45.83 18.94 -3.57
C PRO A 980 46.96 19.86 -4.07
N ALA A 981 46.63 21.07 -4.54
CA ALA A 981 47.61 22.04 -5.04
C ALA A 981 48.29 22.87 -3.93
N ASN A 982 47.86 22.75 -2.67
CA ASN A 982 48.43 23.50 -1.56
C ASN A 982 49.76 22.89 -1.10
N ALA A 983 50.87 23.49 -1.54
CA ALA A 983 52.22 23.04 -1.22
C ALA A 983 52.52 23.02 0.30
N GLU A 984 51.96 23.95 1.08
CA GLU A 984 52.17 24.03 2.52
C GLU A 984 51.42 22.89 3.26
N ALA A 985 50.17 22.62 2.88
CA ALA A 985 49.40 21.51 3.44
C ALA A 985 50.08 20.16 3.14
N ARG A 986 50.62 19.99 1.92
CA ARG A 986 51.38 18.79 1.54
C ARG A 986 52.67 18.66 2.34
N ALA A 987 53.46 19.73 2.47
CA ALA A 987 54.70 19.71 3.25
C ALA A 987 54.43 19.32 4.71
N VAL A 988 53.39 19.89 5.33
CA VAL A 988 52.97 19.51 6.69
C VAL A 988 52.55 18.04 6.76
N ALA A 989 51.73 17.57 5.82
CA ALA A 989 51.32 16.17 5.75
C ALA A 989 52.51 15.19 5.59
N ILE A 990 53.52 15.55 4.79
CA ILE A 990 54.73 14.74 4.58
C ILE A 990 55.58 14.63 5.86
N THR A 991 55.67 15.70 6.66
CA THR A 991 56.43 15.65 7.93
C THR A 991 55.89 14.59 8.90
N TYR A 992 54.57 14.37 8.93
CA TYR A 992 53.96 13.32 9.75
C TYR A 992 54.16 11.91 9.21
N LEU A 993 54.60 11.74 7.95
CA LEU A 993 54.87 10.41 7.41
C LEU A 993 56.09 9.74 8.06
N ALA A 994 56.98 10.51 8.70
CA ALA A 994 58.11 9.97 9.45
C ALA A 994 57.68 9.14 10.66
N ASP A 995 56.49 9.42 11.21
CA ASP A 995 55.95 8.76 12.42
C ASP A 995 55.06 7.54 12.10
N LEU A 996 55.06 7.04 10.85
CA LEU A 996 54.16 5.95 10.43
C LEU A 996 54.27 4.69 11.29
N ALA A 997 55.47 4.40 11.81
CA ALA A 997 55.71 3.25 12.68
C ALA A 997 55.08 3.39 14.07
N ALA A 998 54.82 4.63 14.52
CA ALA A 998 54.29 4.93 15.85
C ALA A 998 52.74 5.04 15.88
N ASP A 999 52.11 5.46 14.77
CA ASP A 999 50.64 5.57 14.68
C ASP A 999 50.08 5.14 13.31
N PRO A 1000 49.45 3.94 13.21
CA PRO A 1000 48.84 3.44 11.98
C PRO A 1000 47.77 4.36 11.37
N ARG A 1001 47.18 5.28 12.14
CA ARG A 1001 46.18 6.22 11.60
C ARG A 1001 46.78 7.19 10.59
N ILE A 1002 48.09 7.43 10.65
CA ILE A 1002 48.85 8.27 9.72
C ILE A 1002 48.77 7.72 8.28
N LEU A 1003 48.47 6.43 8.09
CA LEU A 1003 48.18 5.83 6.79
C LEU A 1003 47.07 6.57 6.03
N LYS A 1004 46.11 7.21 6.73
CA LYS A 1004 45.07 8.04 6.09
C LYS A 1004 45.65 9.28 5.39
N ILE A 1005 46.72 9.86 5.94
CA ILE A 1005 47.45 11.00 5.36
C ILE A 1005 48.21 10.54 4.11
N ALA A 1006 48.91 9.40 4.20
CA ALA A 1006 49.62 8.81 3.07
C ALA A 1006 48.65 8.49 1.90
N VAL A 1007 47.47 7.96 2.19
CA VAL A 1007 46.42 7.71 1.19
C VAL A 1007 45.90 9.01 0.56
N ALA A 1008 45.72 10.07 1.35
CA ALA A 1008 45.31 11.37 0.83
C ALA A 1008 46.39 11.98 -0.09
N LEU A 1009 47.66 11.91 0.32
CA LEU A 1009 48.81 12.37 -0.46
C LEU A 1009 48.92 11.60 -1.78
N LEU A 1010 48.86 10.26 -1.75
CA LEU A 1010 48.92 9.44 -2.98
C LEU A 1010 47.74 9.66 -3.93
N LYS A 1011 46.55 9.96 -3.41
CA LYS A 1011 45.41 10.34 -4.25
C LYS A 1011 45.60 11.71 -4.89
N SER A 1012 46.22 12.64 -4.16
CA SER A 1012 46.50 14.00 -4.65
C SER A 1012 47.62 14.04 -5.68
N ASP A 1013 48.69 13.26 -5.46
CA ASP A 1013 49.86 13.17 -6.32
C ASP A 1013 50.33 11.70 -6.38
N PRO A 1014 49.84 10.94 -7.37
CA PRO A 1014 50.22 9.54 -7.56
C PRO A 1014 51.70 9.32 -7.88
N THR A 1015 52.44 10.37 -8.24
CA THR A 1015 53.84 10.31 -8.67
C THR A 1015 54.84 10.61 -7.54
N ASP A 1016 54.35 10.91 -6.34
CA ASP A 1016 55.15 11.21 -5.16
C ASP A 1016 55.89 9.95 -4.67
N VAL A 1017 57.13 9.78 -5.16
CA VAL A 1017 58.01 8.64 -4.89
C VAL A 1017 58.30 8.49 -3.40
N GLU A 1018 58.50 9.60 -2.68
CA GLU A 1018 58.84 9.60 -1.26
C GLU A 1018 57.67 9.08 -0.41
N THR A 1019 56.46 9.60 -0.63
CA THR A 1019 55.25 9.17 0.09
C THR A 1019 54.96 7.69 -0.18
N ARG A 1020 55.14 7.26 -1.43
CA ARG A 1020 54.91 5.90 -1.89
C ARG A 1020 55.87 4.90 -1.25
N ASP A 1021 57.16 5.19 -1.27
CA ASP A 1021 58.18 4.27 -0.76
C ASP A 1021 58.07 4.14 0.77
N LYS A 1022 57.81 5.24 1.48
CA LYS A 1022 57.48 5.23 2.92
C LYS A 1022 56.25 4.39 3.24
N LEU A 1023 55.21 4.47 2.42
CA LEU A 1023 53.99 3.68 2.62
C LEU A 1023 54.22 2.19 2.38
N ILE A 1024 55.00 1.82 1.35
CA ILE A 1024 55.34 0.42 1.06
C ILE A 1024 56.15 -0.17 2.21
N SER A 1025 57.19 0.52 2.68
CA SER A 1025 58.00 0.06 3.81
C SER A 1025 57.15 -0.14 5.07
N ALA A 1026 56.27 0.81 5.39
CA ALA A 1026 55.40 0.68 6.56
C ALA A 1026 54.40 -0.48 6.45
N LEU A 1027 53.84 -0.73 5.26
CA LEU A 1027 52.94 -1.86 5.06
C LEU A 1027 53.65 -3.23 5.12
N LEU A 1028 54.94 -3.27 4.79
CA LEU A 1028 55.78 -4.47 4.89
C LEU A 1028 56.15 -4.82 6.34
N GLU A 1029 56.36 -3.80 7.18
CA GLU A 1029 56.75 -3.96 8.58
C GLU A 1029 55.55 -4.11 9.53
N ALA A 1030 54.38 -3.61 9.16
CA ALA A 1030 53.21 -3.57 10.04
C ALA A 1030 52.38 -4.87 10.05
N LYS A 1031 51.78 -5.16 11.22
CA LYS A 1031 50.72 -6.18 11.32
C LYS A 1031 49.45 -5.67 10.61
N PRO A 1032 48.78 -6.51 9.80
CA PRO A 1032 47.59 -6.10 9.07
C PRO A 1032 46.44 -5.56 9.95
N GLY A 1033 45.86 -4.43 9.54
CA GLY A 1033 44.67 -3.83 10.16
C GLY A 1033 43.85 -2.98 9.17
N PRO A 1034 42.69 -2.42 9.58
CA PRO A 1034 41.74 -1.73 8.68
C PRO A 1034 42.32 -0.51 7.94
N GLU A 1035 43.21 0.24 8.59
CA GLU A 1035 43.90 1.39 8.00
C GLU A 1035 44.91 0.94 6.92
N HIS A 1036 45.57 -0.19 7.16
CA HIS A 1036 46.54 -0.80 6.25
C HIS A 1036 45.87 -1.38 5.00
N THR A 1037 44.68 -1.99 5.12
CA THR A 1037 43.93 -2.51 3.96
C THR A 1037 43.46 -1.39 3.05
N THR A 1038 43.04 -0.26 3.63
CA THR A 1038 42.67 0.95 2.87
C THR A 1038 43.88 1.56 2.16
N ALA A 1039 45.03 1.59 2.82
CA ALA A 1039 46.29 2.06 2.25
C ALA A 1039 46.80 1.17 1.11
N LEU A 1040 46.77 -0.15 1.30
CA LEU A 1040 47.14 -1.12 0.29
C LEU A 1040 46.22 -1.04 -0.94
N ALA A 1041 44.91 -0.89 -0.74
CA ALA A 1041 43.95 -0.68 -1.83
C ALA A 1041 44.25 0.60 -2.63
N ALA A 1042 44.65 1.68 -1.95
CA ALA A 1042 45.06 2.91 -2.63
C ALA A 1042 46.35 2.72 -3.45
N LEU A 1043 47.35 2.01 -2.92
CA LEU A 1043 48.58 1.67 -3.65
C LEU A 1043 48.32 0.78 -4.86
N LEU A 1044 47.50 -0.26 -4.72
CA LEU A 1044 47.11 -1.14 -5.82
C LEU A 1044 46.44 -0.36 -6.96
N LYS A 1045 45.64 0.66 -6.63
CA LYS A 1045 44.97 1.52 -7.61
C LYS A 1045 45.92 2.51 -8.31
N VAL A 1046 47.02 2.89 -7.66
CA VAL A 1046 47.97 3.90 -8.15
C VAL A 1046 49.19 3.26 -8.85
N GLY A 1047 49.52 2.01 -8.52
CA GLY A 1047 50.79 1.36 -8.88
C GLY A 1047 51.16 1.37 -10.36
N GLU A 1048 50.19 1.22 -11.26
CA GLU A 1048 50.42 1.24 -12.71
C GLU A 1048 50.82 2.63 -13.23
N ARG A 1049 50.22 3.70 -12.68
CA ARG A 1049 50.54 5.09 -13.05
C ARG A 1049 51.84 5.58 -12.42
N ALA A 1050 52.27 4.95 -11.33
CA ALA A 1050 53.44 5.34 -10.56
C ALA A 1050 54.70 4.52 -10.88
N GLY A 1051 54.66 3.60 -11.87
CA GLY A 1051 55.81 2.79 -12.27
C GLY A 1051 56.28 1.77 -11.23
N LEU A 1052 55.42 1.35 -10.31
CA LEU A 1052 55.75 0.33 -9.31
C LEU A 1052 55.75 -1.07 -9.94
N ARG A 1053 56.68 -1.94 -9.52
CA ARG A 1053 56.60 -3.38 -9.85
C ARG A 1053 55.37 -3.98 -9.18
N GLN A 1054 54.35 -4.31 -9.96
CA GLN A 1054 53.09 -4.88 -9.49
C GLN A 1054 53.27 -6.15 -8.64
N GLU A 1055 54.29 -6.96 -8.93
CA GLU A 1055 54.59 -8.22 -8.22
C GLU A 1055 54.74 -8.02 -6.70
N ASN A 1056 55.42 -6.96 -6.26
CA ASN A 1056 55.65 -6.69 -4.84
C ASN A 1056 54.36 -6.29 -4.09
N LEU A 1057 53.45 -5.57 -4.76
CA LEU A 1057 52.17 -5.16 -4.19
C LEU A 1057 51.18 -6.33 -4.13
N LEU A 1058 51.26 -7.28 -5.06
CA LEU A 1058 50.40 -8.46 -5.09
C LEU A 1058 50.82 -9.52 -4.05
N ASP A 1059 52.13 -9.65 -3.78
CA ASP A 1059 52.61 -10.45 -2.64
C ASP A 1059 52.07 -9.88 -1.32
N LEU A 1060 52.14 -8.54 -1.17
CA LEU A 1060 51.59 -7.85 -0.02
C LEU A 1060 50.06 -8.03 0.08
N ALA A 1061 49.32 -7.91 -1.02
CA ALA A 1061 47.88 -8.17 -1.06
C ALA A 1061 47.53 -9.60 -0.62
N SER A 1062 48.33 -10.58 -1.02
CA SER A 1062 48.15 -11.99 -0.64
C SER A 1062 48.30 -12.20 0.87
N ARG A 1063 49.28 -11.55 1.50
CA ARG A 1063 49.44 -11.57 2.98
C ARG A 1063 48.24 -10.96 3.71
N TYR A 1064 47.69 -9.86 3.17
CA TYR A 1064 46.56 -9.17 3.78
C TYR A 1064 45.24 -9.93 3.62
N ILE A 1065 45.08 -10.71 2.55
CA ILE A 1065 43.91 -11.58 2.34
C ILE A 1065 43.83 -12.70 3.37
N ALA A 1066 44.96 -13.14 3.94
CA ALA A 1066 44.98 -14.14 4.99
C ALA A 1066 44.43 -13.63 6.35
N THR A 1067 44.17 -12.33 6.51
CA THR A 1067 43.91 -11.69 7.83
C THR A 1067 42.43 -11.66 8.20
N PRO A 1068 42.00 -11.87 9.47
CA PRO A 1068 40.59 -12.08 9.81
C PRO A 1068 39.62 -10.91 9.53
N ASP A 1069 40.10 -9.72 9.13
CA ASP A 1069 39.26 -8.57 8.78
C ASP A 1069 38.53 -8.78 7.44
N LEU A 1070 37.26 -9.19 7.52
CA LEU A 1070 36.43 -9.48 6.36
C LEU A 1070 36.21 -8.27 5.44
N ARG A 1071 36.05 -7.06 6.00
CA ARG A 1071 35.79 -5.86 5.20
C ARG A 1071 37.07 -5.40 4.51
N GLY A 1072 38.19 -5.46 5.22
CA GLY A 1072 39.51 -5.21 4.65
C GLY A 1072 39.87 -6.19 3.53
N ARG A 1073 39.59 -7.49 3.72
CA ARG A 1073 39.76 -8.53 2.69
C ARG A 1073 39.00 -8.20 1.41
N GLU A 1074 37.72 -7.83 1.53
CA GLU A 1074 36.89 -7.46 0.37
C GLU A 1074 37.49 -6.28 -0.40
N ILE A 1075 37.86 -5.21 0.30
CA ILE A 1075 38.43 -4.00 -0.29
C ILE A 1075 39.76 -4.29 -1.01
N VAL A 1076 40.63 -5.10 -0.41
CA VAL A 1076 41.91 -5.51 -1.00
C VAL A 1076 41.69 -6.43 -2.20
N LEU A 1077 40.80 -7.42 -2.11
CA LEU A 1077 40.48 -8.33 -3.22
C LEU A 1077 39.94 -7.60 -4.43
N VAL A 1078 38.98 -6.69 -4.24
CA VAL A 1078 38.42 -5.87 -5.33
C VAL A 1078 39.49 -4.99 -5.97
N SER A 1079 40.37 -4.41 -5.16
CA SER A 1079 41.43 -3.53 -5.65
C SER A 1079 42.55 -4.31 -6.35
N ALA A 1080 42.87 -5.53 -5.90
CA ALA A 1080 43.82 -6.42 -6.54
C ALA A 1080 43.29 -6.98 -7.85
N VAL A 1081 42.00 -7.31 -7.94
CA VAL A 1081 41.35 -7.67 -9.21
C VAL A 1081 41.45 -6.52 -10.20
N ASP A 1082 41.23 -5.28 -9.79
CA ASP A 1082 41.38 -4.11 -10.68
C ASP A 1082 42.84 -3.90 -11.09
N ALA A 1083 43.78 -3.96 -10.14
CA ALA A 1083 45.21 -3.74 -10.38
C ALA A 1083 45.84 -4.82 -11.27
N THR A 1084 45.39 -6.07 -11.19
CA THR A 1084 45.86 -7.17 -12.06
C THR A 1084 45.17 -7.20 -13.42
N ALA A 1085 44.42 -6.15 -13.76
CA ALA A 1085 43.57 -6.12 -14.95
C ALA A 1085 42.66 -7.36 -15.03
N ALA A 1086 42.05 -7.76 -13.91
CA ALA A 1086 41.22 -8.94 -13.73
C ALA A 1086 41.93 -10.28 -14.04
N ASP A 1087 43.06 -10.54 -13.38
CA ASP A 1087 43.71 -11.85 -13.44
C ASP A 1087 42.78 -12.97 -12.88
N PRO A 1088 42.65 -14.11 -13.57
CA PRO A 1088 41.74 -15.19 -13.15
C PRO A 1088 41.98 -15.74 -11.74
N ALA A 1089 43.21 -15.75 -11.23
CA ALA A 1089 43.50 -16.26 -9.88
C ALA A 1089 42.88 -15.35 -8.81
N TRP A 1090 42.96 -14.03 -9.02
CA TRP A 1090 42.37 -13.03 -8.12
C TRP A 1090 40.84 -12.97 -8.23
N VAL A 1091 40.30 -13.14 -9.43
CA VAL A 1091 38.85 -13.24 -9.65
C VAL A 1091 38.28 -14.48 -8.96
N ASN A 1092 38.92 -15.64 -9.08
CA ASN A 1092 38.51 -16.85 -8.35
C ASN A 1092 38.57 -16.65 -6.83
N THR A 1093 39.63 -16.03 -6.33
CA THR A 1093 39.77 -15.76 -4.89
C THR A 1093 38.64 -14.86 -4.38
N LEU A 1094 38.26 -13.83 -5.14
CA LEU A 1094 37.11 -12.98 -4.81
C LEU A 1094 35.77 -13.75 -4.90
N LEU A 1095 35.57 -14.57 -5.93
CA LEU A 1095 34.34 -15.36 -6.07
C LEU A 1095 34.15 -16.36 -4.91
N SER A 1096 35.23 -17.03 -4.49
CA SER A 1096 35.23 -17.92 -3.33
C SER A 1096 34.95 -17.16 -2.03
N PHE A 1097 35.52 -15.95 -1.88
CA PHE A 1097 35.22 -15.09 -0.72
C PHE A 1097 33.73 -14.72 -0.61
N LEU A 1098 33.03 -14.59 -1.74
CA LEU A 1098 31.61 -14.25 -1.81
C LEU A 1098 30.67 -15.43 -1.49
N GLU A 1099 31.18 -16.66 -1.41
CA GLU A 1099 30.40 -17.88 -1.09
C GLU A 1099 30.00 -18.02 0.37
N SER A 1100 30.66 -17.29 1.27
CA SER A 1100 30.32 -17.30 2.69
C SER A 1100 28.86 -16.86 2.92
N PRO A 1101 28.04 -17.63 3.68
CA PRO A 1101 26.59 -17.42 3.80
C PRO A 1101 26.17 -16.11 4.49
N ASP A 1102 27.03 -15.49 5.29
CA ASP A 1102 26.69 -14.33 6.14
C ASP A 1102 26.64 -12.96 5.41
N ARG A 1103 26.48 -12.91 4.07
CA ARG A 1103 26.94 -11.74 3.27
C ARG A 1103 26.04 -11.28 2.12
N GLU A 1104 24.74 -11.16 2.33
CA GLU A 1104 23.83 -10.73 1.26
C GLU A 1104 24.03 -9.27 0.81
N SER A 1105 24.29 -8.34 1.74
CA SER A 1105 24.49 -6.91 1.44
C SER A 1105 25.85 -6.60 0.80
N ALA A 1106 26.92 -7.28 1.22
CA ALA A 1106 28.26 -7.14 0.65
C ALA A 1106 28.36 -7.72 -0.77
N ARG A 1107 27.61 -8.80 -1.07
CA ARG A 1107 27.60 -9.44 -2.40
C ARG A 1107 27.27 -8.46 -3.51
N ARG A 1108 26.22 -7.64 -3.39
CA ARG A 1108 25.83 -6.71 -4.46
C ARG A 1108 26.92 -5.68 -4.77
N PHE A 1109 27.54 -5.11 -3.75
CA PHE A 1109 28.61 -4.13 -3.92
C PHE A 1109 29.85 -4.75 -4.57
N ALA A 1110 30.29 -5.91 -4.08
CA ALA A 1110 31.43 -6.64 -4.64
C ALA A 1110 31.19 -7.10 -6.09
N PHE A 1111 29.99 -7.61 -6.42
CA PHE A 1111 29.63 -8.00 -7.77
C PHE A 1111 29.61 -6.81 -8.75
N ALA A 1112 29.08 -5.65 -8.33
CA ALA A 1112 29.09 -4.45 -9.14
C ALA A 1112 30.52 -3.96 -9.43
N ARG A 1113 31.41 -4.03 -8.43
CA ARG A 1113 32.82 -3.65 -8.57
C ARG A 1113 33.61 -4.63 -9.43
N LEU A 1114 33.42 -5.94 -9.22
CA LEU A 1114 34.00 -6.99 -10.07
C LEU A 1114 33.54 -6.82 -11.52
N GLY A 1115 32.26 -6.55 -11.73
CA GLY A 1115 31.70 -6.24 -13.04
C GLY A 1115 32.38 -5.03 -13.69
N ALA A 1116 32.53 -3.92 -12.95
CA ALA A 1116 33.21 -2.73 -13.46
C ALA A 1116 34.68 -2.98 -13.81
N ALA A 1117 35.40 -3.84 -13.07
CA ALA A 1117 36.77 -4.22 -13.36
C ALA A 1117 36.86 -5.12 -14.62
N LEU A 1118 36.03 -6.16 -14.71
CA LEU A 1118 35.97 -7.06 -15.88
C LEU A 1118 35.63 -6.29 -17.17
N VAL A 1119 34.69 -5.35 -17.08
CA VAL A 1119 34.28 -4.52 -18.23
C VAL A 1119 35.36 -3.52 -18.65
N ARG A 1120 36.23 -3.06 -17.73
CA ARG A 1120 37.40 -2.22 -18.06
C ARG A 1120 38.51 -2.99 -18.79
N HIS A 1121 38.60 -4.31 -18.59
CA HIS A 1121 39.68 -5.15 -19.12
C HIS A 1121 39.10 -6.32 -19.93
N PRO A 1122 38.55 -6.07 -21.12
CA PRO A 1122 37.70 -7.04 -21.82
C PRO A 1122 38.43 -8.31 -22.26
N ALA A 1123 39.73 -8.21 -22.58
CA ALA A 1123 40.56 -9.39 -22.87
C ALA A 1123 40.72 -10.31 -21.64
N SER A 1124 40.86 -9.74 -20.46
CA SER A 1124 40.94 -10.49 -19.20
C SER A 1124 39.59 -11.06 -18.77
N ALA A 1125 38.50 -10.32 -19.00
CA ALA A 1125 37.16 -10.83 -18.77
C ALA A 1125 36.86 -12.07 -19.63
N ALA A 1126 37.31 -12.07 -20.90
CA ALA A 1126 37.22 -13.26 -21.74
C ALA A 1126 38.02 -14.44 -21.19
N ARG A 1127 39.24 -14.22 -20.69
CA ARG A 1127 40.01 -15.27 -20.00
C ARG A 1127 39.32 -15.77 -18.73
N CYS A 1128 38.74 -14.88 -17.93
CA CYS A 1128 38.01 -15.24 -16.71
C CYS A 1128 36.77 -16.09 -16.99
N CYS A 1129 36.07 -15.86 -18.10
CA CYS A 1129 34.94 -16.69 -18.51
C CYS A 1129 35.32 -18.17 -18.73
N VAL A 1130 36.60 -18.44 -19.01
CA VAL A 1130 37.12 -19.80 -19.19
C VAL A 1130 37.75 -20.33 -17.90
N ALA A 1131 38.60 -19.52 -17.27
CA ALA A 1131 39.51 -19.95 -16.20
C ALA A 1131 38.90 -19.86 -14.79
N CYS A 1132 37.75 -19.21 -14.62
CA CYS A 1132 37.13 -19.04 -13.29
C CYS A 1132 35.98 -20.00 -13.03
N SER A 1133 35.80 -20.39 -11.77
CA SER A 1133 34.71 -21.26 -11.30
C SER A 1133 34.03 -20.67 -10.05
N PRO A 1134 32.69 -20.63 -9.97
CA PRO A 1134 31.74 -21.06 -11.01
C PRO A 1134 31.53 -19.98 -12.09
N GLN A 1135 31.58 -20.39 -13.37
CA GLN A 1135 31.54 -19.49 -14.55
C GLN A 1135 30.31 -18.57 -14.58
N TRP A 1136 29.14 -19.06 -14.13
CA TRP A 1136 27.90 -18.27 -14.14
C TRP A 1136 27.98 -16.97 -13.32
N ARG A 1137 28.85 -16.90 -12.31
CA ARG A 1137 29.04 -15.70 -11.51
C ARG A 1137 29.92 -14.67 -12.21
N VAL A 1138 30.90 -15.11 -12.99
CA VAL A 1138 31.65 -14.21 -13.88
C VAL A 1138 30.68 -13.60 -14.89
N PHE A 1139 29.77 -14.40 -15.46
CA PHE A 1139 28.75 -13.90 -16.38
C PHE A 1139 27.79 -12.90 -15.71
N ALA A 1140 27.36 -13.18 -14.48
CA ALA A 1140 26.54 -12.25 -13.70
C ALA A 1140 27.28 -10.95 -13.36
N ALA A 1141 28.56 -11.03 -12.96
CA ALA A 1141 29.37 -9.85 -12.68
C ALA A 1141 29.55 -9.00 -13.94
N ILE A 1142 29.89 -9.62 -15.08
CA ILE A 1142 29.97 -8.93 -16.37
C ILE A 1142 28.66 -8.24 -16.70
N ALA A 1143 27.52 -8.92 -16.54
CA ALA A 1143 26.20 -8.35 -16.78
C ALA A 1143 25.95 -7.08 -15.93
N TYR A 1144 26.27 -7.12 -14.64
CA TYR A 1144 26.20 -5.93 -13.75
C TYR A 1144 27.17 -4.82 -14.18
N GLY A 1145 28.38 -5.17 -14.59
CA GLY A 1145 29.38 -4.20 -15.08
C GLY A 1145 28.88 -3.44 -16.31
N LEU A 1146 28.25 -4.16 -17.24
CA LEU A 1146 27.71 -3.59 -18.48
C LEU A 1146 26.61 -2.57 -18.21
N GLU A 1147 25.77 -2.75 -17.17
CA GLU A 1147 24.78 -1.74 -16.77
C GLU A 1147 25.41 -0.39 -16.42
N SER A 1148 26.58 -0.42 -15.77
CA SER A 1148 27.29 0.81 -15.36
C SER A 1148 28.12 1.46 -16.47
N LYS A 1149 28.47 0.69 -17.52
CA LYS A 1149 29.37 1.11 -18.62
C LYS A 1149 28.95 0.49 -19.96
N PRO A 1150 27.83 0.95 -20.55
CA PRO A 1150 27.30 0.40 -21.79
C PRO A 1150 28.28 0.49 -22.96
N ASP A 1151 29.13 1.52 -23.01
CA ASP A 1151 30.07 1.73 -24.12
C ASP A 1151 31.12 0.62 -24.26
N ALA A 1152 31.47 -0.02 -23.14
CA ALA A 1152 32.43 -1.13 -23.11
C ALA A 1152 31.80 -2.48 -23.53
N ALA A 1153 30.48 -2.54 -23.67
CA ALA A 1153 29.78 -3.74 -24.16
C ALA A 1153 30.28 -4.19 -25.52
N ARG A 1154 30.58 -3.23 -26.41
CA ARG A 1154 30.98 -3.52 -27.78
C ARG A 1154 32.30 -4.28 -27.87
N GLU A 1155 33.31 -3.83 -27.14
CA GLU A 1155 34.64 -4.45 -27.16
C GLU A 1155 34.62 -5.81 -26.45
N LEU A 1156 33.91 -5.90 -25.32
CA LEU A 1156 33.81 -7.13 -24.54
C LEU A 1156 33.07 -8.24 -25.30
N LEU A 1157 31.91 -7.94 -25.89
CA LEU A 1157 31.11 -8.93 -26.60
C LEU A 1157 31.82 -9.51 -27.82
N LEU A 1158 32.76 -8.78 -28.43
CA LEU A 1158 33.57 -9.25 -29.55
C LEU A 1158 34.69 -10.21 -29.11
N LEU A 1159 35.12 -10.14 -27.84
CA LEU A 1159 36.20 -10.97 -27.29
C LEU A 1159 35.70 -12.24 -26.59
N LEU A 1160 34.40 -12.31 -26.25
CA LEU A 1160 33.79 -13.47 -25.63
C LEU A 1160 33.49 -14.60 -26.64
N ARG A 1161 33.60 -15.86 -26.20
CA ARG A 1161 33.15 -17.00 -27.03
C ARG A 1161 31.63 -16.92 -27.22
N PRO A 1162 31.10 -17.41 -28.34
CA PRO A 1162 29.66 -17.38 -28.63
C PRO A 1162 28.76 -17.90 -27.50
N GLN A 1163 29.19 -18.97 -26.82
CA GLN A 1163 28.47 -19.58 -25.70
C GLN A 1163 28.48 -18.71 -24.44
N ASP A 1164 29.59 -18.00 -24.18
CA ASP A 1164 29.75 -17.12 -23.02
C ASP A 1164 28.91 -15.85 -23.19
N VAL A 1165 28.81 -15.32 -24.43
CA VAL A 1165 27.93 -14.19 -24.78
C VAL A 1165 26.48 -14.51 -24.44
N SER A 1166 26.00 -15.71 -24.78
CA SER A 1166 24.64 -16.15 -24.46
C SER A 1166 24.38 -16.14 -22.95
N GLN A 1167 25.33 -16.65 -22.16
CA GLN A 1167 25.21 -16.70 -20.71
C GLN A 1167 25.25 -15.30 -20.06
N VAL A 1168 26.11 -14.40 -20.55
CA VAL A 1168 26.15 -12.99 -20.11
C VAL A 1168 24.82 -12.29 -20.42
N LEU A 1169 24.27 -12.49 -21.62
CA LEU A 1169 22.99 -11.91 -22.01
C LEU A 1169 21.82 -12.49 -21.19
N GLN A 1170 21.82 -13.79 -20.88
CA GLN A 1170 20.82 -14.40 -20.02
C GLN A 1170 20.89 -13.87 -18.58
N ALA A 1171 22.10 -13.73 -18.03
CA ALA A 1171 22.30 -13.15 -16.71
C ALA A 1171 21.85 -11.67 -16.67
N TRP A 1172 22.13 -10.90 -17.72
CA TRP A 1172 21.68 -9.51 -17.87
C TRP A 1172 20.15 -9.41 -17.97
N MET A 1173 19.51 -10.26 -18.80
CA MET A 1173 18.06 -10.28 -18.95
C MET A 1173 17.32 -10.60 -17.65
N LYS A 1174 17.94 -11.37 -16.74
CA LYS A 1174 17.38 -11.68 -15.41
C LYS A 1174 17.44 -10.50 -14.43
N ASN A 1175 18.31 -9.51 -14.64
CA ASN A 1175 18.59 -8.43 -13.67
C ASN A 1175 18.05 -7.03 -14.05
N ARG A 1176 17.41 -6.89 -15.23
CA ARG A 1176 16.87 -5.65 -15.87
C ARG A 1176 16.70 -4.39 -14.98
N ALA A 1177 17.64 -3.44 -15.09
CA ALA A 1177 17.45 -2.06 -14.60
C ALA A 1177 17.87 -0.90 -15.55
N ALA A 1178 18.49 -1.10 -16.72
CA ALA A 1178 18.98 0.03 -17.55
C ALA A 1178 18.78 -0.13 -19.08
N ALA A 1179 18.22 0.89 -19.73
CA ALA A 1179 17.87 0.93 -21.16
C ALA A 1179 19.07 1.11 -22.12
N GLY A 1180 20.19 1.70 -21.68
CA GLY A 1180 21.32 2.08 -22.56
C GLY A 1180 22.20 0.93 -23.06
N VAL A 1181 22.28 -0.19 -22.33
CA VAL A 1181 23.06 -1.38 -22.73
C VAL A 1181 22.40 -2.11 -23.91
N GLU A 1182 21.08 -2.04 -23.99
CA GLU A 1182 20.30 -2.76 -24.99
C GLU A 1182 20.61 -2.25 -26.41
N ASP A 1183 20.78 -0.95 -26.61
CA ASP A 1183 21.13 -0.39 -27.92
C ASP A 1183 22.56 -0.75 -28.36
N ALA A 1184 23.54 -0.72 -27.46
CA ALA A 1184 24.91 -1.14 -27.76
C ALA A 1184 24.99 -2.63 -28.13
N VAL A 1185 24.25 -3.48 -27.40
CA VAL A 1185 24.10 -4.90 -27.71
C VAL A 1185 23.44 -5.09 -29.07
N VAL A 1186 22.33 -4.41 -29.33
CA VAL A 1186 21.62 -4.47 -30.63
C VAL A 1186 22.55 -4.05 -31.78
N ASP A 1187 23.36 -3.01 -31.61
CA ASP A 1187 24.31 -2.53 -32.62
C ASP A 1187 25.41 -3.55 -32.94
N VAL A 1188 25.99 -4.19 -31.91
CA VAL A 1188 27.02 -5.23 -32.07
C VAL A 1188 26.45 -6.45 -32.79
N LEU A 1189 25.27 -6.88 -32.36
CA LEU A 1189 24.58 -8.04 -32.92
C LEU A 1189 24.17 -7.79 -34.38
N ALA A 1190 23.66 -6.60 -34.70
CA ALA A 1190 23.31 -6.21 -36.06
C ALA A 1190 24.53 -6.24 -37.01
N ARG A 1191 25.67 -5.70 -36.58
CA ARG A 1191 26.89 -5.69 -37.41
C ARG A 1191 27.53 -7.07 -37.58
N ALA A 1192 27.37 -7.98 -36.62
CA ALA A 1192 27.82 -9.36 -36.76
C ALA A 1192 26.97 -10.11 -37.81
N VAL A 1193 25.65 -9.89 -37.79
CA VAL A 1193 24.73 -10.42 -38.81
C VAL A 1193 25.10 -9.90 -40.21
N LEU A 1194 25.36 -8.60 -40.34
CA LEU A 1194 25.74 -7.97 -41.61
C LEU A 1194 27.09 -8.46 -42.18
N ARG A 1195 28.03 -8.84 -41.30
CA ARG A 1195 29.34 -9.38 -41.72
C ARG A 1195 29.33 -10.86 -42.09
N GLY A 1196 28.20 -11.55 -41.89
CA GLY A 1196 28.05 -12.96 -42.22
C GLY A 1196 28.82 -13.91 -41.29
N ASP A 1197 29.21 -13.44 -40.11
CA ASP A 1197 29.91 -14.25 -39.10
C ASP A 1197 28.97 -15.33 -38.54
N PRO A 1198 29.37 -16.62 -38.52
CA PRO A 1198 28.49 -17.74 -38.20
C PRO A 1198 28.34 -17.92 -36.68
N TYR A 1199 27.61 -17.02 -36.01
CA TYR A 1199 27.35 -17.14 -34.57
C TYR A 1199 26.04 -17.91 -34.28
N ARG A 1200 26.05 -19.24 -34.47
CA ARG A 1200 24.90 -20.13 -34.16
C ARG A 1200 24.41 -20.04 -32.71
N ALA A 1201 25.30 -19.82 -31.73
CA ALA A 1201 24.93 -19.71 -30.31
C ALA A 1201 24.19 -18.39 -29.99
N LEU A 1202 24.43 -17.35 -30.77
CA LEU A 1202 23.85 -16.01 -30.62
C LEU A 1202 22.43 -15.98 -31.19
N ILE A 1203 22.21 -16.69 -32.31
CA ILE A 1203 20.88 -16.96 -32.87
C ILE A 1203 20.01 -17.69 -31.84
N ALA A 1204 20.56 -18.67 -31.10
CA ALA A 1204 19.83 -19.37 -30.04
C ALA A 1204 19.44 -18.45 -28.87
N ALA A 1205 20.32 -17.53 -28.45
CA ALA A 1205 20.03 -16.55 -27.41
C ALA A 1205 18.96 -15.52 -27.83
N VAL A 1206 19.06 -14.99 -29.06
CA VAL A 1206 18.09 -14.06 -29.65
C VAL A 1206 16.77 -14.76 -29.99
N ARG A 1207 16.77 -16.09 -30.22
CA ARG A 1207 15.55 -16.87 -30.47
C ARG A 1207 14.59 -16.80 -29.28
N ASN A 1208 15.12 -16.69 -28.07
CA ASN A 1208 14.32 -16.68 -26.84
C ASN A 1208 13.88 -15.27 -26.39
N SER A 1209 14.23 -14.21 -27.14
CA SER A 1209 13.80 -12.82 -26.85
C SER A 1209 13.22 -12.13 -28.09
N PRO A 1210 11.88 -12.09 -28.24
CA PRO A 1210 11.21 -11.47 -29.38
C PRO A 1210 11.54 -9.99 -29.55
N THR A 1211 11.71 -9.26 -28.44
CA THR A 1211 11.99 -7.81 -28.42
C THR A 1211 13.39 -7.50 -28.98
N LEU A 1212 14.41 -8.25 -28.55
CA LEU A 1212 15.77 -8.12 -29.08
C LEU A 1212 15.82 -8.47 -30.57
N ARG A 1213 15.10 -9.53 -30.98
CA ARG A 1213 15.02 -9.94 -32.38
C ARG A 1213 14.43 -8.84 -33.27
N ALA A 1214 13.35 -8.21 -32.83
CA ALA A 1214 12.72 -7.11 -33.57
C ALA A 1214 13.64 -5.88 -33.69
N ARG A 1215 14.34 -5.50 -32.61
CA ARG A 1215 15.27 -4.36 -32.62
C ARG A 1215 16.51 -4.60 -33.47
N ILE A 1216 17.10 -5.80 -33.41
CA ILE A 1216 18.22 -6.19 -34.28
C ILE A 1216 17.78 -6.18 -35.75
N GLY A 1217 16.61 -6.75 -36.05
CA GLY A 1217 16.04 -6.73 -37.41
C GLY A 1217 15.83 -5.31 -37.93
N ALA A 1218 15.27 -4.41 -37.11
CA ALA A 1218 15.09 -3.01 -37.46
C ALA A 1218 16.43 -2.29 -37.72
N ARG A 1219 17.46 -2.56 -36.91
CA ARG A 1219 18.78 -1.95 -37.05
C ARG A 1219 19.54 -2.44 -38.28
N VAL A 1220 19.53 -3.75 -38.53
CA VAL A 1220 20.07 -4.37 -39.76
C VAL A 1220 19.39 -3.80 -41.00
N GLY A 1221 18.06 -3.68 -40.97
CA GLY A 1221 17.29 -3.07 -42.05
C GLY A 1221 17.66 -1.61 -42.31
N LYS A 1222 17.94 -0.84 -41.25
CA LYS A 1222 18.38 0.57 -41.36
C LYS A 1222 19.77 0.70 -41.99
N GLU A 1223 20.74 -0.15 -41.62
CA GLU A 1223 22.10 -0.10 -42.21
C GLU A 1223 22.12 -0.57 -43.67
N ILE A 1224 21.38 -1.62 -44.03
CA ILE A 1224 21.27 -2.06 -45.44
C ILE A 1224 20.69 -0.93 -46.30
N ARG A 1225 19.68 -0.22 -45.79
CA ARG A 1225 19.06 0.89 -46.51
C ARG A 1225 20.02 2.07 -46.68
N ALA A 1226 20.77 2.42 -45.63
CA ALA A 1226 21.78 3.48 -45.71
C ALA A 1226 22.91 3.15 -46.71
N ASP A 1227 23.31 1.88 -46.81
CA ASP A 1227 24.31 1.42 -47.78
C ASP A 1227 23.76 1.48 -49.22
N ILE A 1228 22.50 1.08 -49.43
CA ILE A 1228 21.81 1.20 -50.73
C ILE A 1228 21.71 2.67 -51.14
N GLU A 1229 21.23 3.54 -50.24
CA GLU A 1229 21.04 4.97 -50.48
C GLU A 1229 22.37 5.70 -50.75
N GLY A 1230 23.43 5.37 -50.00
CA GLY A 1230 24.78 5.92 -50.21
C GLY A 1230 25.43 5.45 -51.51
N THR A 1231 25.13 4.23 -51.97
CA THR A 1231 25.62 3.71 -53.26
C THR A 1231 24.90 4.40 -54.42
N THR A 1232 23.60 4.68 -54.30
CA THR A 1232 22.85 5.48 -55.28
C THR A 1232 23.27 6.95 -55.33
N ALA A 1233 23.67 7.55 -54.20
CA ALA A 1233 24.09 8.95 -54.16
C ALA A 1233 25.52 9.19 -54.69
N SER A 1234 26.41 8.19 -54.65
CA SER A 1234 27.82 8.34 -55.05
C SER A 1234 28.12 8.00 -56.52
N GLY A 1235 27.11 7.60 -57.31
CA GLY A 1235 27.26 7.30 -58.74
C GLY A 1235 28.19 6.13 -59.07
N ARG A 1236 28.70 5.41 -58.06
CA ARG A 1236 29.57 4.23 -58.26
C ARG A 1236 28.71 2.98 -58.38
N ALA A 1237 28.85 2.26 -59.49
CA ALA A 1237 28.26 0.94 -59.66
C ALA A 1237 28.65 0.02 -58.49
N PRO A 1238 27.71 -0.75 -57.91
CA PRO A 1238 27.99 -1.60 -56.76
C PRO A 1238 29.03 -2.64 -57.15
N ARG A 1239 30.24 -2.55 -56.57
CA ARG A 1239 31.25 -3.60 -56.70
C ARG A 1239 30.67 -4.88 -56.09
N ALA A 1240 30.53 -5.90 -56.92
CA ALA A 1240 30.05 -7.23 -56.54
C ALA A 1240 30.87 -7.82 -55.38
N ARG A 1241 30.44 -7.58 -54.14
CA ARG A 1241 30.82 -8.40 -52.99
C ARG A 1241 29.76 -9.49 -52.86
N ARG A 1242 30.25 -10.74 -52.89
CA ARG A 1242 29.58 -12.04 -52.79
C ARG A 1242 28.08 -11.99 -52.39
N ARG A 1243 27.24 -12.54 -53.29
CA ARG A 1243 25.86 -12.99 -53.00
C ARG A 1243 25.80 -13.58 -51.58
N VAL A 1244 25.06 -12.91 -50.70
CA VAL A 1244 24.59 -13.52 -49.46
C VAL A 1244 23.59 -14.60 -49.85
N ASP A 1245 23.88 -15.84 -49.46
CA ASP A 1245 23.04 -17.01 -49.70
C ASP A 1245 21.60 -16.75 -49.18
N PRO A 1246 20.55 -16.89 -50.03
CA PRO A 1246 19.16 -16.71 -49.63
C PRO A 1246 18.74 -17.60 -48.44
N ARG A 1247 19.46 -18.70 -48.17
CA ARG A 1247 19.21 -19.57 -47.02
C ARG A 1247 19.61 -18.97 -45.67
N ARG A 1248 20.29 -17.81 -45.65
CA ARG A 1248 20.69 -17.10 -44.42
C ARG A 1248 19.73 -15.96 -44.01
N GLN A 1249 18.63 -15.73 -44.73
CA GLN A 1249 17.64 -14.69 -44.41
C GLN A 1249 16.54 -15.11 -43.40
N GLY A 1250 16.61 -16.34 -42.87
CA GLY A 1250 15.66 -16.88 -41.89
C GLY A 1250 15.98 -16.56 -40.44
#